data_AF-C5KYS1-F1
#
_entry.id   AF-C5KYS1-F1
#
_cell.length_a   1.000
_cell.length_b   1.000
_cell.length_c   1.000
_cell.angle_alpha   90.00
_cell.angle_beta   90.00
_cell.angle_gamma   90.00
#
_symmetry.space_group_name_H-M   'P 1'
#
loop_
_entity.id
_entity.type
_entity.pdbx_description
1 polymer ?
#
loop_
_entity_poly.entity_id
_entity_poly.type
_entity_poly.pdbx_seq_one_letter_code
_entity_poly.pdbx_strand_id
1 'polypeptide(L)'
;MVISTEPANKRVKVMSGQVDDQLAIDTIRTIAADMVQRAKSGHPGAPMGCAPMGHALYTHVMRYNAANPHWWNRDRFVLSNGHACALQYVLMHLAGYKDVGLEDLKNFRQLGSRTAGHPERDLLEGVEVSTGPLGQGISNAVGLAIAGAHLAATYNRDGYDLFNNYTFVICGDGCLEEGVSSEACALAGHLGLGHLIVLYDDNKITIDGSTDLAFTEDVSKRFEGMNWQVLEVAKGDSDAADIIAKVEEAKKCTDKPTIIKVHTTIGYGSAKQGTAKVHGAPLGEEDLASVKKKFGLDPEKFFEIPNEVRSFYKDALARGQQANKEWDALFAEYGKAFPREHAELIRRAKGALPHELDSFFPKYQPGDKAKATRVTSGEVLAALMEHLPEICNFKAGGGLGVGGLGLSSYVLAAEVTAPEWRSLVCVGTSSIFAIGIVVVSGLAAIPGIHWRVLSFSVWMLSWACVLPALLLTRFLESPVWLEAQGRHGEAEAGLRKIAIVNNRLAEFDSFLRKWDDELTADADGNFSIEEGERGGPSPVDEGLWGYLLRSRLNIIQEFMAVMVVAWFASSLGYYGLSMNVGNLGGNIYVNSILNALVEIPSYGVMYFMVDNAVTGRKLTLVIYLLAAGVACMVCPFFTWLHWLSLTIALIGKFFISAAFGVCYIYGAELFPTSIRSSALGIQSLAARIAGIISPLIPPLGGFWSPLPDFIFGIPCIVAAGLTLRFLPETLGRNLPMSVEDVRGLRYSSVGGADGPRPGHGRTHGKYEMPLEEFDTDSSDGYDDEDEEEARRAETLRDVFGTEFAPRGNE
;
A
#
# COMPACT_ATOMS: atom_id res chain seq x y z
N MET A 1 -25.17 -55.36 26.62
CA MET A 1 -25.83 -55.95 25.44
C MET A 1 -27.31 -55.66 25.54
N VAL A 2 -27.92 -55.31 24.40
CA VAL A 2 -29.29 -54.78 24.19
C VAL A 2 -29.40 -53.26 24.35
N ILE A 3 -29.21 -52.61 23.20
CA ILE A 3 -29.53 -51.23 22.87
C ILE A 3 -31.05 -51.14 22.67
N SER A 4 -31.69 -50.10 23.20
CA SER A 4 -33.07 -49.74 22.88
C SER A 4 -33.08 -48.30 22.35
N THR A 5 -33.50 -48.18 21.09
CA THR A 5 -33.73 -46.96 20.33
C THR A 5 -35.23 -46.63 20.35
N GLU A 6 -35.62 -45.44 20.83
CA GLU A 6 -36.69 -44.59 20.27
C GLU A 6 -36.80 -43.24 21.02
N PRO A 7 -37.35 -42.17 20.37
CA PRO A 7 -37.03 -40.78 20.69
C PRO A 7 -37.99 -40.16 21.72
N ALA A 8 -37.45 -39.66 22.83
CA ALA A 8 -38.22 -38.93 23.82
C ALA A 8 -38.23 -37.42 23.52
N ASN A 9 -39.22 -37.01 22.75
CA ASN A 9 -39.70 -35.64 22.68
C ASN A 9 -40.22 -35.23 24.08
N LYS A 10 -39.36 -34.66 24.93
CA LYS A 10 -39.75 -34.05 26.20
C LYS A 10 -39.32 -32.59 26.19
N ARG A 11 -40.31 -31.72 25.96
CA ARG A 11 -40.25 -30.30 26.34
C ARG A 11 -39.89 -30.24 27.82
N VAL A 12 -38.64 -29.87 28.10
CA VAL A 12 -38.23 -29.46 29.44
C VAL A 12 -38.98 -28.18 29.74
N LYS A 13 -39.80 -28.23 30.78
CA LYS A 13 -40.53 -27.09 31.32
C LYS A 13 -39.48 -26.19 31.98
N VAL A 14 -38.99 -25.20 31.24
CA VAL A 14 -38.07 -24.17 31.75
C VAL A 14 -38.77 -23.46 32.89
N MET A 15 -38.11 -23.40 34.05
CA MET A 15 -38.64 -22.72 35.23
C MET A 15 -38.77 -21.23 34.94
N SER A 16 -39.96 -20.70 35.22
CA SER A 16 -40.31 -19.29 35.19
C SER A 16 -39.36 -18.47 36.06
N GLY A 17 -38.53 -17.61 35.44
CA GLY A 17 -37.70 -16.65 36.17
C GLY A 17 -36.47 -16.11 35.43
N GLN A 18 -36.00 -16.76 34.35
CA GLN A 18 -34.92 -16.21 33.50
C GLN A 18 -35.51 -15.29 32.42
N VAL A 19 -34.93 -14.10 32.27
CA VAL A 19 -35.17 -13.26 31.09
C VAL A 19 -34.77 -14.07 29.86
N ASP A 20 -35.63 -14.10 28.85
CA ASP A 20 -35.39 -14.77 27.59
C ASP A 20 -34.30 -13.98 26.82
N ASP A 21 -33.12 -14.58 26.57
CA ASP A 21 -32.08 -13.98 25.71
C ASP A 21 -32.69 -13.51 24.38
N GLN A 22 -33.72 -14.22 23.89
CA GLN A 22 -34.45 -13.87 22.68
C GLN A 22 -35.13 -12.49 22.78
N LEU A 23 -35.74 -12.15 23.91
CA LEU A 23 -36.36 -10.83 24.09
C LEU A 23 -35.33 -9.71 24.04
N ALA A 24 -34.15 -9.92 24.63
CA ALA A 24 -33.06 -8.94 24.57
C ALA A 24 -32.51 -8.78 23.15
N ILE A 25 -32.29 -9.89 22.44
CA ILE A 25 -31.88 -9.93 21.04
C ILE A 25 -32.87 -9.17 20.17
N ASP A 26 -34.16 -9.47 20.28
CA ASP A 26 -35.18 -8.85 19.45
C ASP A 26 -35.36 -7.37 19.79
N THR A 27 -35.21 -6.98 21.06
CA THR A 27 -35.15 -5.57 21.47
C THR A 27 -33.99 -4.84 20.80
N ILE A 28 -32.81 -5.47 20.71
CA ILE A 28 -31.65 -4.89 20.01
C ILE A 28 -31.97 -4.67 18.52
N ARG A 29 -32.56 -5.69 17.87
CA ARG A 29 -32.97 -5.63 16.45
C ARG A 29 -33.91 -4.46 16.21
N THR A 30 -34.97 -4.34 17.01
CA THR A 30 -35.99 -3.32 16.80
C THR A 30 -35.49 -1.92 17.10
N ILE A 31 -34.65 -1.72 18.12
CA ILE A 31 -34.09 -0.40 18.41
C ILE A 31 -33.10 0.02 17.32
N ALA A 32 -32.24 -0.89 16.85
CA ALA A 32 -31.34 -0.57 15.74
C ALA A 32 -32.12 -0.19 14.47
N ALA A 33 -33.22 -0.90 14.17
CA ALA A 33 -34.10 -0.55 13.06
C ALA A 33 -34.85 0.78 13.28
N ASP A 34 -35.31 1.06 14.51
CA ASP A 34 -35.93 2.35 14.89
C ASP A 34 -34.97 3.53 14.70
N MET A 35 -33.69 3.36 15.09
CA MET A 35 -32.63 4.37 14.90
C MET A 35 -32.49 4.73 13.43
N VAL A 36 -32.35 3.72 12.56
CA VAL A 36 -32.20 3.90 11.11
C VAL A 36 -33.46 4.52 10.51
N GLN A 37 -34.64 4.06 10.93
CA GLN A 37 -35.93 4.57 10.44
C GLN A 37 -36.13 6.03 10.81
N ARG A 38 -35.82 6.41 12.07
CA ARG A 38 -35.92 7.79 12.55
C ARG A 38 -34.95 8.72 11.85
N ALA A 39 -33.70 8.28 11.65
CA ALA A 39 -32.69 9.05 10.94
C ALA A 39 -32.95 9.14 9.42
N LYS A 40 -33.84 8.29 8.89
CA LYS A 40 -34.04 8.08 7.44
C LYS A 40 -32.72 7.75 6.72
N SER A 41 -31.78 7.16 7.44
CA SER A 41 -30.40 6.92 7.00
C SER A 41 -29.76 5.85 7.87
N GLY A 42 -29.00 4.94 7.27
CA GLY A 42 -28.24 3.90 7.97
C GLY A 42 -28.54 2.49 7.49
N HIS A 43 -28.00 1.51 8.22
CA HIS A 43 -27.90 0.12 7.80
C HIS A 43 -28.63 -0.78 8.81
N PRO A 44 -29.87 -1.22 8.57
CA PRO A 44 -30.60 -2.06 9.52
C PRO A 44 -30.25 -3.55 9.39
N GLY A 45 -29.83 -3.99 8.20
CA GLY A 45 -29.64 -5.40 7.87
C GLY A 45 -28.65 -6.13 8.77
N ALA A 46 -27.40 -5.65 8.80
CA ALA A 46 -26.35 -6.26 9.63
C ALA A 46 -26.65 -6.16 11.13
N PRO A 47 -27.10 -5.03 11.70
CA PRO A 47 -27.54 -5.00 13.10
C PRO A 47 -28.60 -6.03 13.46
N MET A 48 -29.55 -6.30 12.56
CA MET A 48 -30.60 -7.30 12.81
C MET A 48 -30.06 -8.74 12.79
N GLY A 49 -29.18 -9.06 11.84
CA GLY A 49 -28.54 -10.38 11.75
C GLY A 49 -27.53 -10.64 12.87
N CYS A 50 -26.72 -9.63 13.21
CA CYS A 50 -25.66 -9.70 14.22
C CYS A 50 -26.15 -9.51 15.67
N ALA A 51 -27.43 -9.20 15.92
CA ALA A 51 -27.93 -8.99 17.28
C ALA A 51 -27.65 -10.18 18.23
N PRO A 52 -27.79 -11.46 17.84
CA PRO A 52 -27.47 -12.60 18.71
C PRO A 52 -26.00 -12.66 19.12
N MET A 53 -25.06 -12.44 18.18
CA MET A 53 -23.63 -12.46 18.50
C MET A 53 -23.22 -11.24 19.34
N GLY A 54 -23.76 -10.05 19.03
CA GLY A 54 -23.52 -8.85 19.82
C GLY A 54 -24.04 -8.99 21.25
N HIS A 55 -25.24 -9.56 21.41
CA HIS A 55 -25.81 -9.89 22.70
C HIS A 55 -24.92 -10.86 23.47
N ALA A 56 -24.61 -12.03 22.89
CA ALA A 56 -23.75 -13.05 23.50
C ALA A 56 -22.43 -12.47 24.02
N LEU A 57 -21.76 -11.64 23.22
CA LEU A 57 -20.51 -10.98 23.62
C LEU A 57 -20.71 -10.06 24.82
N TYR A 58 -21.68 -9.14 24.77
CA TYR A 58 -21.87 -8.12 25.81
C TYR A 58 -22.48 -8.65 27.11
N THR A 59 -23.22 -9.75 27.08
CA THR A 59 -23.95 -10.24 28.27
C THR A 59 -23.33 -11.47 28.90
N HIS A 60 -22.63 -12.31 28.14
CA HIS A 60 -22.11 -13.59 28.65
C HIS A 60 -20.59 -13.71 28.59
N VAL A 61 -19.94 -13.14 27.57
CA VAL A 61 -18.52 -13.42 27.29
C VAL A 61 -17.58 -12.31 27.78
N MET A 62 -17.81 -11.07 27.37
CA MET A 62 -16.85 -9.99 27.54
C MET A 62 -16.79 -9.52 28.99
N ARG A 63 -15.59 -9.18 29.43
CA ARG A 63 -15.29 -8.44 30.66
C ARG A 63 -15.06 -6.98 30.32
N TYR A 64 -16.03 -6.13 30.62
CA TYR A 64 -15.92 -4.69 30.48
C TYR A 64 -16.56 -3.99 31.67
N ASN A 65 -16.15 -2.75 31.94
CA ASN A 65 -16.80 -1.94 32.95
C ASN A 65 -17.20 -0.61 32.31
N ALA A 66 -18.48 -0.43 32.00
CA ALA A 66 -18.97 0.79 31.35
C ALA A 66 -18.76 2.06 32.20
N ALA A 67 -18.63 1.93 33.52
CA ALA A 67 -18.27 3.03 34.42
C ALA A 67 -16.77 3.37 34.39
N ASN A 68 -15.92 2.45 33.90
CA ASN A 68 -14.50 2.64 33.71
C ASN A 68 -14.06 2.10 32.33
N PRO A 69 -14.41 2.79 31.23
CA PRO A 69 -14.04 2.37 29.89
C PRO A 69 -12.51 2.39 29.65
N HIS A 70 -11.74 3.00 30.56
CA HIS A 70 -10.28 3.02 30.50
C HIS A 70 -9.62 1.87 31.27
N TRP A 71 -10.38 0.93 31.84
CA TRP A 71 -9.81 -0.25 32.48
C TRP A 71 -8.89 -0.99 31.48
N TRP A 72 -7.61 -1.08 31.84
CA TRP A 72 -6.56 -1.58 30.95
C TRP A 72 -6.74 -3.05 30.56
N ASN A 73 -7.23 -3.90 31.46
CA ASN A 73 -7.44 -5.33 31.22
C ASN A 73 -8.88 -5.71 30.84
N ARG A 74 -9.71 -4.74 30.40
CA ARG A 74 -11.03 -5.04 29.83
C ARG A 74 -10.89 -5.78 28.49
N ASP A 75 -11.84 -6.62 28.12
CA ASP A 75 -11.88 -7.17 26.76
C ASP A 75 -12.17 -6.05 25.76
N ARG A 76 -11.46 -6.06 24.63
CA ARG A 76 -11.59 -5.07 23.55
C ARG A 76 -12.62 -5.56 22.53
N PHE A 77 -13.46 -4.66 22.03
CA PHE A 77 -14.42 -4.98 20.98
C PHE A 77 -14.28 -4.03 19.80
N VAL A 78 -14.12 -4.59 18.60
CA VAL A 78 -14.05 -3.84 17.35
C VAL A 78 -15.17 -4.29 16.41
N LEU A 79 -16.03 -3.35 16.03
CA LEU A 79 -17.01 -3.57 14.96
C LEU A 79 -16.35 -3.22 13.61
N SER A 80 -15.76 -4.20 12.95
CA SER A 80 -15.02 -3.99 11.69
C SER A 80 -15.93 -3.62 10.53
N ASN A 81 -17.11 -4.24 10.44
CA ASN A 81 -18.19 -3.84 9.55
C ASN A 81 -18.92 -2.61 10.12
N GLY A 82 -18.19 -1.49 10.22
CA GLY A 82 -18.62 -0.28 10.93
C GLY A 82 -19.97 0.31 10.47
N HIS A 83 -20.45 -0.03 9.28
CA HIS A 83 -21.78 0.36 8.82
C HIS A 83 -22.90 -0.16 9.75
N ALA A 84 -22.66 -1.26 10.47
CA ALA A 84 -23.54 -1.84 11.48
C ALA A 84 -23.51 -1.10 12.84
N CYS A 85 -23.00 0.14 12.90
CA CYS A 85 -22.80 0.92 14.12
C CYS A 85 -24.03 1.05 15.03
N ALA A 86 -25.25 1.02 14.48
CA ALA A 86 -26.48 1.00 15.27
C ALA A 86 -26.50 -0.18 16.26
N LEU A 87 -25.98 -1.35 15.90
CA LEU A 87 -25.80 -2.49 16.80
C LEU A 87 -24.90 -2.11 17.99
N GLN A 88 -23.72 -1.57 17.72
CA GLN A 88 -22.75 -1.23 18.76
C GLN A 88 -23.31 -0.17 19.71
N TYR A 89 -23.99 0.86 19.19
CA TYR A 89 -24.59 1.90 20.02
C TYR A 89 -25.70 1.36 20.91
N VAL A 90 -26.57 0.48 20.40
CA VAL A 90 -27.61 -0.16 21.21
C VAL A 90 -26.97 -1.05 22.30
N LEU A 91 -25.96 -1.84 21.97
CA LEU A 91 -25.24 -2.65 22.94
C LEU A 91 -24.57 -1.79 24.02
N MET A 92 -23.92 -0.69 23.64
CA MET A 92 -23.31 0.27 24.58
C MET A 92 -24.36 0.93 25.49
N HIS A 93 -25.52 1.31 24.94
CA HIS A 93 -26.62 1.85 25.73
C HIS A 93 -27.10 0.84 26.78
N LEU A 94 -27.38 -0.40 26.37
CA LEU A 94 -27.84 -1.46 27.26
C LEU A 94 -26.78 -1.82 28.30
N ALA A 95 -25.50 -1.83 27.90
CA ALA A 95 -24.35 -2.08 28.76
C ALA A 95 -24.07 -0.94 29.77
N GLY A 96 -24.78 0.19 29.69
CA GLY A 96 -24.69 1.28 30.65
C GLY A 96 -23.52 2.24 30.43
N TYR A 97 -23.01 2.37 29.20
CA TYR A 97 -22.04 3.41 28.88
C TYR A 97 -22.68 4.79 29.05
N LYS A 98 -22.08 5.61 29.92
CA LYS A 98 -22.63 6.91 30.34
C LYS A 98 -22.89 7.87 29.17
N ASP A 99 -22.11 7.74 28.10
CA ASP A 99 -22.10 8.64 26.95
C ASP A 99 -23.05 8.18 25.83
N VAL A 100 -23.82 7.10 26.04
CA VAL A 100 -24.81 6.57 25.08
C VAL A 100 -26.16 6.37 25.77
N GLY A 101 -26.92 7.46 25.91
CA GLY A 101 -28.29 7.45 26.40
C GLY A 101 -29.32 7.12 25.32
N LEU A 102 -30.59 6.98 25.72
CA LEU A 102 -31.70 6.72 24.78
C LEU A 102 -31.89 7.88 23.80
N GLU A 103 -31.67 9.12 24.25
CA GLU A 103 -31.73 10.30 23.39
C GLU A 103 -30.60 10.34 22.37
N ASP A 104 -29.41 9.82 22.70
CA ASP A 104 -28.33 9.68 21.72
C ASP A 104 -28.74 8.71 20.61
N LEU A 105 -29.32 7.55 20.96
CA LEU A 105 -29.85 6.61 19.96
C LEU A 105 -30.93 7.26 19.06
N LYS A 106 -31.82 8.08 19.63
CA LYS A 106 -32.81 8.84 18.85
C LYS A 106 -32.20 9.91 17.94
N ASN A 107 -30.99 10.38 18.24
CA ASN A 107 -30.24 11.35 17.47
C ASN A 107 -29.18 10.69 16.57
N PHE A 108 -29.33 9.41 16.24
CA PHE A 108 -28.46 8.70 15.30
C PHE A 108 -28.32 9.46 13.98
N ARG A 109 -27.07 9.60 13.50
CA ARG A 109 -26.70 10.30 12.25
C ARG A 109 -27.11 11.77 12.15
N GLN A 110 -27.47 12.40 13.26
CA GLN A 110 -27.76 13.84 13.28
C GLN A 110 -26.49 14.66 13.47
N LEU A 111 -26.46 15.87 12.92
CA LEU A 111 -25.31 16.78 13.04
C LEU A 111 -25.00 17.06 14.52
N GLY A 112 -23.73 16.87 14.91
CA GLY A 112 -23.28 17.06 16.30
C GLY A 112 -23.64 15.92 17.26
N SER A 113 -24.31 14.87 16.79
CA SER A 113 -24.58 13.68 17.58
C SER A 113 -23.33 12.82 17.77
N ARG A 114 -23.21 12.18 18.93
CA ARG A 114 -22.14 11.22 19.23
C ARG A 114 -22.36 9.86 18.58
N THR A 115 -23.61 9.49 18.32
CA THR A 115 -23.96 8.28 17.55
C THR A 115 -23.89 8.59 16.06
N ALA A 116 -22.66 8.73 15.57
CA ALA A 116 -22.35 9.06 14.18
C ALA A 116 -22.69 7.91 13.21
N GLY A 117 -22.66 8.18 11.91
CA GLY A 117 -23.04 7.21 10.88
C GLY A 117 -22.14 5.98 10.77
N HIS A 118 -20.95 6.05 11.36
CA HIS A 118 -20.01 4.96 11.62
C HIS A 118 -19.37 5.21 13.00
N PRO A 119 -18.76 4.22 13.67
CA PRO A 119 -18.17 4.41 14.99
C PRO A 119 -16.97 5.34 14.89
N GLU A 120 -16.90 6.33 15.78
CA GLU A 120 -15.80 7.29 15.86
C GLU A 120 -15.19 7.23 17.28
N ARG A 121 -13.91 6.86 17.37
CA ARG A 121 -13.20 6.69 18.65
C ARG A 121 -13.24 7.96 19.52
N ASP A 122 -13.11 9.11 18.89
CA ASP A 122 -12.96 10.39 19.58
C ASP A 122 -14.30 10.95 20.11
N LEU A 123 -15.45 10.39 19.67
CA LEU A 123 -16.78 10.84 20.10
C LEU A 123 -17.34 10.05 21.28
N LEU A 124 -16.96 8.78 21.44
CA LEU A 124 -17.55 7.86 22.41
C LEU A 124 -16.47 7.01 23.11
N GLU A 125 -16.40 7.13 24.44
CA GLU A 125 -15.62 6.20 25.24
C GLU A 125 -16.22 4.80 25.21
N GLY A 126 -15.38 3.79 24.97
CA GLY A 126 -15.80 2.40 24.76
C GLY A 126 -15.87 1.98 23.29
N VAL A 127 -15.83 2.93 22.34
CA VAL A 127 -15.46 2.63 20.95
C VAL A 127 -13.94 2.51 20.91
N GLU A 128 -13.39 1.37 20.50
CA GLU A 128 -11.92 1.16 20.53
C GLU A 128 -11.19 1.87 19.39
N VAL A 129 -11.80 1.86 18.20
CA VAL A 129 -11.24 2.42 16.96
C VAL A 129 -12.36 2.95 16.08
N SER A 130 -12.06 3.97 15.27
CA SER A 130 -12.97 4.41 14.23
C SER A 130 -12.99 3.40 13.08
N THR A 131 -14.17 2.92 12.71
CA THR A 131 -14.36 1.98 11.60
C THR A 131 -15.38 2.54 10.60
N GLY A 132 -15.56 1.87 9.47
CA GLY A 132 -16.35 2.35 8.34
C GLY A 132 -15.68 1.97 7.03
N PRO A 133 -14.43 2.39 6.81
CA PRO A 133 -13.57 1.79 5.79
C PRO A 133 -13.38 0.30 6.10
N LEU A 134 -13.85 -0.56 5.20
CA LEU A 134 -13.87 -2.00 5.39
C LEU A 134 -12.43 -2.56 5.47
N GLY A 135 -12.28 -3.71 6.12
CA GLY A 135 -10.97 -4.36 6.35
C GLY A 135 -10.12 -3.72 7.44
N GLN A 136 -10.20 -2.40 7.66
CA GLN A 136 -9.35 -1.70 8.63
C GLN A 136 -9.65 -2.07 10.08
N GLY A 137 -10.92 -2.31 10.44
CA GLY A 137 -11.29 -2.63 11.82
C GLY A 137 -10.67 -3.94 12.32
N ILE A 138 -10.75 -5.02 11.53
CA ILE A 138 -10.09 -6.29 11.85
C ILE A 138 -8.56 -6.12 11.89
N SER A 139 -7.96 -5.33 10.99
CA SER A 139 -6.53 -5.05 11.02
C SER A 139 -6.10 -4.25 12.25
N ASN A 140 -6.90 -3.28 12.70
CA ASN A 140 -6.70 -2.58 13.97
C ASN A 140 -6.79 -3.53 15.17
N ALA A 141 -7.73 -4.48 15.14
CA ALA A 141 -7.89 -5.47 16.19
C ALA A 141 -6.67 -6.41 16.30
N VAL A 142 -6.01 -6.74 15.19
CA VAL A 142 -4.72 -7.43 15.20
C VAL A 142 -3.67 -6.62 15.97
N GLY A 143 -3.58 -5.30 15.73
CA GLY A 143 -2.71 -4.40 16.49
C GLY A 143 -3.03 -4.36 17.99
N LEU A 144 -4.32 -4.32 18.35
CA LEU A 144 -4.75 -4.38 19.76
C LEU A 144 -4.39 -5.71 20.43
N ALA A 145 -4.54 -6.83 19.72
CA ALA A 145 -4.15 -8.15 20.20
C ALA A 145 -2.62 -8.27 20.38
N ILE A 146 -1.83 -7.73 19.44
CA ILE A 146 -0.36 -7.65 19.56
C ILE A 146 0.02 -6.84 20.81
N ALA A 147 -0.63 -5.69 21.04
CA ALA A 147 -0.37 -4.85 22.20
C ALA A 147 -0.71 -5.58 23.51
N GLY A 148 -1.84 -6.29 23.57
CA GLY A 148 -2.24 -7.12 24.71
C GLY A 148 -1.23 -8.22 25.01
N ALA A 149 -0.82 -8.99 23.99
CA ALA A 149 0.17 -10.06 24.11
C ALA A 149 1.53 -9.51 24.57
N HIS A 150 1.96 -8.37 24.04
CA HIS A 150 3.20 -7.71 24.44
C HIS A 150 3.17 -7.24 25.89
N LEU A 151 2.07 -6.61 26.34
CA LEU A 151 1.89 -6.18 27.74
C LEU A 151 1.90 -7.39 28.69
N ALA A 152 1.20 -8.46 28.34
CA ALA A 152 1.19 -9.71 29.11
C ALA A 152 2.60 -10.28 29.24
N ALA A 153 3.32 -10.45 28.13
CA ALA A 153 4.69 -10.96 28.15
C ALA A 153 5.67 -10.08 28.95
N THR A 154 5.44 -8.77 28.99
CA THR A 154 6.32 -7.82 29.69
C THR A 154 6.06 -7.79 31.19
N TYR A 155 4.80 -7.78 31.61
CA TYR A 155 4.40 -7.44 32.99
C TYR A 155 3.73 -8.56 33.78
N ASN A 156 3.20 -9.61 33.14
CA ASN A 156 2.67 -10.72 33.91
C ASN A 156 3.84 -11.45 34.62
N ARG A 157 3.53 -12.01 35.79
CA ARG A 157 4.45 -12.78 36.64
C ARG A 157 3.68 -13.97 37.23
N ASP A 158 4.38 -14.96 37.76
CA ASP A 158 3.75 -16.08 38.44
C ASP A 158 2.85 -15.58 39.58
N GLY A 159 1.55 -15.91 39.51
CA GLY A 159 0.53 -15.43 40.46
C GLY A 159 -0.02 -14.03 40.18
N TYR A 160 0.46 -13.32 39.14
CA TYR A 160 0.03 -11.98 38.75
C TYR A 160 -0.26 -11.90 37.26
N ASP A 161 -1.47 -12.32 36.89
CA ASP A 161 -1.96 -12.25 35.52
C ASP A 161 -2.67 -10.91 35.27
N LEU A 162 -1.88 -9.84 35.10
CA LEU A 162 -2.39 -8.48 34.96
C LEU A 162 -3.04 -8.23 33.59
N PHE A 163 -2.51 -8.84 32.53
CA PHE A 163 -3.00 -8.67 31.16
C PHE A 163 -3.37 -10.03 30.58
N ASN A 164 -4.67 -10.29 30.50
CA ASN A 164 -5.26 -11.51 29.94
C ASN A 164 -6.56 -11.22 29.19
N ASN A 165 -6.73 -9.98 28.74
CA ASN A 165 -7.91 -9.57 27.99
C ASN A 165 -7.94 -10.19 26.59
N TYR A 166 -9.14 -10.41 26.09
CA TYR A 166 -9.38 -10.80 24.71
C TYR A 166 -9.62 -9.57 23.84
N THR A 167 -9.42 -9.74 22.53
CA THR A 167 -9.86 -8.81 21.49
C THR A 167 -10.89 -9.51 20.63
N PHE A 168 -12.13 -9.01 20.68
CA PHE A 168 -13.25 -9.50 19.90
C PHE A 168 -13.50 -8.62 18.69
N VAL A 169 -13.81 -9.24 17.56
CA VAL A 169 -14.17 -8.54 16.33
C VAL A 169 -15.49 -9.07 15.82
N ILE A 170 -16.38 -8.19 15.37
CA ILE A 170 -17.44 -8.57 14.42
C ILE A 170 -17.04 -8.02 13.05
N CYS A 171 -17.02 -8.86 12.03
CA CYS A 171 -16.78 -8.46 10.65
C CYS A 171 -17.81 -9.12 9.72
N GLY A 172 -17.89 -8.66 8.47
CA GLY A 172 -18.74 -9.25 7.44
C GLY A 172 -17.96 -9.44 6.14
N ASP A 173 -18.64 -9.88 5.08
CA ASP A 173 -18.06 -10.23 3.78
C ASP A 173 -17.12 -9.16 3.22
N GLY A 174 -17.59 -7.91 3.14
CA GLY A 174 -16.79 -6.81 2.61
C GLY A 174 -15.52 -6.49 3.41
N CYS A 175 -15.44 -6.88 4.71
CA CYS A 175 -14.18 -6.79 5.43
C CYS A 175 -13.17 -7.85 4.97
N LEU A 176 -13.66 -9.04 4.59
CA LEU A 176 -12.84 -10.20 4.22
C LEU A 176 -12.47 -10.22 2.73
N GLU A 177 -13.15 -9.42 1.90
CA GLU A 177 -12.78 -9.09 0.51
C GLU A 177 -11.55 -8.16 0.46
N GLU A 178 -11.41 -7.27 1.44
CA GLU A 178 -10.35 -6.25 1.45
C GLU A 178 -8.96 -6.84 1.70
N GLY A 179 -7.99 -6.50 0.85
CA GLY A 179 -6.61 -7.03 0.90
C GLY A 179 -5.89 -6.76 2.23
N VAL A 180 -6.15 -5.60 2.85
CA VAL A 180 -5.56 -5.23 4.15
C VAL A 180 -5.96 -6.19 5.27
N SER A 181 -7.14 -6.81 5.19
CA SER A 181 -7.59 -7.81 6.16
C SER A 181 -6.80 -9.11 5.99
N SER A 182 -6.50 -9.50 4.75
CA SER A 182 -5.70 -10.70 4.45
C SER A 182 -4.26 -10.55 4.95
N GLU A 183 -3.65 -9.39 4.74
CA GLU A 183 -2.31 -9.08 5.28
C GLU A 183 -2.27 -9.18 6.80
N ALA A 184 -3.22 -8.51 7.48
CA ALA A 184 -3.27 -8.49 8.93
C ALA A 184 -3.60 -9.87 9.53
N CYS A 185 -4.53 -10.62 8.91
CA CYS A 185 -4.89 -11.96 9.38
C CYS A 185 -3.76 -12.97 9.16
N ALA A 186 -3.01 -12.87 8.07
CA ALA A 186 -1.82 -13.69 7.86
C ALA A 186 -0.76 -13.42 8.93
N LEU A 187 -0.55 -12.14 9.29
CA LEU A 187 0.34 -11.76 10.38
C LEU A 187 -0.15 -12.28 11.74
N ALA A 188 -1.44 -12.15 12.03
CA ALA A 188 -2.01 -12.61 13.30
C ALA A 188 -1.86 -14.12 13.51
N GLY A 189 -2.07 -14.90 12.44
CA GLY A 189 -1.88 -16.35 12.48
C GLY A 189 -0.40 -16.77 12.55
N HIS A 190 0.49 -16.01 11.91
CA HIS A 190 1.95 -16.17 12.08
C HIS A 190 2.40 -15.91 13.53
N LEU A 191 1.83 -14.89 14.17
CA LEU A 191 2.16 -14.52 15.55
C LEU A 191 1.47 -15.40 16.62
N GLY A 192 0.53 -16.28 16.24
CA GLY A 192 -0.17 -17.16 17.17
C GLY A 192 -1.03 -16.40 18.20
N LEU A 193 -1.73 -15.34 17.78
CA LEU A 193 -2.50 -14.46 18.67
C LEU A 193 -3.79 -15.11 19.23
N GLY A 194 -3.67 -16.07 20.17
CA GLY A 194 -4.80 -16.81 20.75
C GLY A 194 -5.84 -16.01 21.53
N HIS A 195 -5.57 -14.73 21.80
CA HIS A 195 -6.53 -13.82 22.43
C HIS A 195 -7.37 -13.02 21.42
N LEU A 196 -7.17 -13.22 20.11
CA LEU A 196 -7.95 -12.60 19.04
C LEU A 196 -9.04 -13.56 18.56
N ILE A 197 -10.30 -13.16 18.73
CA ILE A 197 -11.48 -13.94 18.32
C ILE A 197 -12.36 -13.09 17.39
N VAL A 198 -12.53 -13.55 16.16
CA VAL A 198 -13.32 -12.88 15.11
C VAL A 198 -14.63 -13.63 14.92
N LEU A 199 -15.76 -12.95 15.03
CA LEU A 199 -17.07 -13.44 14.66
C LEU A 199 -17.40 -12.87 13.28
N TYR A 200 -17.43 -13.75 12.29
CA TYR A 200 -17.71 -13.41 10.90
C TYR A 200 -19.21 -13.60 10.64
N ASP A 201 -19.89 -12.50 10.34
CA ASP A 201 -21.27 -12.44 9.85
C ASP A 201 -21.33 -12.98 8.41
N ASP A 202 -21.44 -14.31 8.28
CA ASP A 202 -21.56 -14.98 6.99
C ASP A 202 -23.03 -14.99 6.55
N ASN A 203 -23.46 -13.89 5.94
CA ASN A 203 -24.85 -13.67 5.55
C ASN A 203 -25.09 -13.77 4.03
N LYS A 204 -24.02 -13.97 3.24
CA LYS A 204 -24.01 -14.13 1.78
C LYS A 204 -24.50 -12.91 0.98
N ILE A 205 -24.48 -11.71 1.57
CA ILE A 205 -24.97 -10.48 0.95
C ILE A 205 -23.98 -9.33 1.13
N THR A 206 -23.62 -8.69 0.02
CA THR A 206 -22.92 -7.41 -0.04
C THR A 206 -23.88 -6.30 -0.50
N ILE A 207 -23.35 -5.09 -0.73
CA ILE A 207 -24.17 -3.95 -1.16
C ILE A 207 -24.82 -4.18 -2.53
N ASP A 208 -24.14 -4.87 -3.44
CA ASP A 208 -24.58 -5.06 -4.83
C ASP A 208 -25.44 -6.31 -5.03
N GLY A 209 -25.51 -7.20 -4.04
CA GLY A 209 -26.31 -8.42 -4.15
C GLY A 209 -25.73 -9.59 -3.36
N SER A 210 -25.90 -10.78 -3.93
CA SER A 210 -25.29 -12.00 -3.38
C SER A 210 -23.78 -11.94 -3.50
N THR A 211 -23.08 -12.47 -2.49
CA THR A 211 -21.63 -12.70 -2.54
C THR A 211 -21.23 -13.56 -3.75
N ASP A 212 -22.11 -14.38 -4.30
CA ASP A 212 -21.82 -15.21 -5.48
C ASP A 212 -21.40 -14.40 -6.72
N LEU A 213 -21.68 -13.10 -6.74
CA LEU A 213 -21.27 -12.19 -7.81
C LEU A 213 -19.76 -11.90 -7.82
N ALA A 214 -19.09 -11.89 -6.66
CA ALA A 214 -17.72 -11.41 -6.54
C ALA A 214 -16.85 -12.09 -5.44
N PHE A 215 -17.44 -12.87 -4.55
CA PHE A 215 -16.80 -13.45 -3.37
C PHE A 215 -17.28 -14.90 -3.13
N THR A 216 -16.69 -15.82 -3.88
CA THR A 216 -17.03 -17.26 -3.90
C THR A 216 -15.95 -18.16 -3.29
N GLU A 217 -14.95 -17.56 -2.64
CA GLU A 217 -13.86 -18.30 -2.02
C GLU A 217 -14.30 -19.09 -0.77
N ASP A 218 -13.46 -20.06 -0.39
CA ASP A 218 -13.60 -20.79 0.87
C ASP A 218 -12.85 -20.06 1.97
N VAL A 219 -13.54 -19.13 2.64
CA VAL A 219 -13.01 -18.34 3.75
C VAL A 219 -12.42 -19.23 4.84
N SER A 220 -13.08 -20.35 5.16
CA SER A 220 -12.60 -21.30 6.17
C SER A 220 -11.22 -21.84 5.80
N LYS A 221 -11.05 -22.35 4.57
CA LYS A 221 -9.75 -22.84 4.10
C LYS A 221 -8.69 -21.76 4.04
N ARG A 222 -9.05 -20.53 3.65
CA ARG A 222 -8.11 -19.41 3.64
C ARG A 222 -7.59 -19.11 5.05
N PHE A 223 -8.45 -19.09 6.05
CA PHE A 223 -8.06 -18.87 7.45
C PHE A 223 -7.29 -20.06 8.05
N GLU A 224 -7.67 -21.31 7.76
CA GLU A 224 -6.88 -22.50 8.10
C GLU A 224 -5.46 -22.42 7.52
N GLY A 225 -5.34 -22.02 6.25
CA GLY A 225 -4.06 -21.80 5.57
C GLY A 225 -3.20 -20.70 6.19
N MET A 226 -3.82 -19.76 6.91
CA MET A 226 -3.15 -18.72 7.69
C MET A 226 -2.87 -19.14 9.15
N ASN A 227 -3.04 -20.41 9.52
CA ASN A 227 -2.87 -20.92 10.90
C ASN A 227 -3.88 -20.34 11.91
N TRP A 228 -5.14 -20.17 11.51
CA TRP A 228 -6.24 -19.85 12.41
C TRP A 228 -7.00 -21.11 12.84
N GLN A 229 -7.62 -21.06 14.02
CA GLN A 229 -8.71 -21.97 14.35
C GLN A 229 -9.98 -21.49 13.63
N VAL A 230 -10.68 -22.41 12.97
CA VAL A 230 -11.97 -22.11 12.33
C VAL A 230 -13.06 -22.87 13.05
N LEU A 231 -14.07 -22.13 13.52
CA LEU A 231 -15.27 -22.65 14.15
C LEU A 231 -16.50 -22.18 13.38
N GLU A 232 -17.63 -22.85 13.57
CA GLU A 232 -18.85 -22.56 12.84
C GLU A 232 -20.08 -22.62 13.75
N VAL A 233 -21.00 -21.68 13.54
CA VAL A 233 -22.34 -21.63 14.14
C VAL A 233 -23.36 -21.65 13.01
N ALA A 234 -24.12 -22.73 12.89
CA ALA A 234 -25.04 -22.94 11.78
C ALA A 234 -26.33 -22.10 11.86
N LYS A 235 -26.72 -21.65 13.05
CA LYS A 235 -27.98 -20.92 13.31
C LYS A 235 -27.73 -19.60 14.04
N GLY A 236 -26.92 -18.74 13.44
CA GLY A 236 -26.53 -17.45 14.01
C GLY A 236 -27.70 -16.51 14.32
N ASP A 237 -28.84 -16.66 13.64
CA ASP A 237 -30.02 -15.82 13.86
C ASP A 237 -30.75 -16.06 15.19
N SER A 238 -30.55 -17.22 15.83
CA SER A 238 -31.39 -17.63 16.98
C SER A 238 -30.66 -18.45 18.05
N ASP A 239 -29.48 -19.00 17.76
CA ASP A 239 -28.76 -19.87 18.69
C ASP A 239 -27.62 -19.13 19.40
N ALA A 240 -27.97 -18.17 20.26
CA ALA A 240 -26.99 -17.44 21.06
C ALA A 240 -26.18 -18.37 21.98
N ALA A 241 -26.77 -19.49 22.43
CA ALA A 241 -26.09 -20.47 23.25
C ALA A 241 -24.94 -21.16 22.51
N ASP A 242 -25.12 -21.53 21.24
CA ASP A 242 -24.04 -22.09 20.41
C ASP A 242 -22.95 -21.04 20.12
N ILE A 243 -23.32 -19.77 19.89
CA ILE A 243 -22.33 -18.68 19.77
C ILE A 243 -21.46 -18.58 21.02
N ILE A 244 -22.07 -18.59 22.22
CA ILE A 244 -21.34 -18.56 23.49
C ILE A 244 -20.44 -19.79 23.61
N ALA A 245 -20.96 -20.98 23.30
CA ALA A 245 -20.19 -22.23 23.36
C ALA A 245 -18.96 -22.20 22.43
N LYS A 246 -19.11 -21.67 21.21
CA LYS A 246 -18.00 -21.53 20.25
C LYS A 246 -16.99 -20.47 20.65
N VAL A 247 -17.41 -19.39 21.29
CA VAL A 247 -16.47 -18.42 21.86
C VAL A 247 -15.69 -19.05 23.03
N GLU A 248 -16.35 -19.82 23.90
CA GLU A 248 -15.66 -20.54 24.98
C GLU A 248 -14.78 -21.69 24.48
N GLU A 249 -15.10 -22.29 23.33
CA GLU A 249 -14.22 -23.21 22.60
C GLU A 249 -12.99 -22.48 22.03
N ALA A 250 -13.19 -21.31 21.44
CA ALA A 250 -12.13 -20.46 20.91
C ALA A 250 -11.12 -20.06 22.00
N LYS A 251 -11.60 -19.66 23.18
CA LYS A 251 -10.74 -19.28 24.32
C LYS A 251 -9.79 -20.39 24.80
N LYS A 252 -10.06 -21.66 24.48
CA LYS A 252 -9.19 -22.80 24.80
C LYS A 252 -8.01 -22.93 23.82
N CYS A 253 -8.12 -22.36 22.62
CA CYS A 253 -7.05 -22.31 21.64
C CYS A 253 -6.17 -21.10 21.93
N THR A 254 -5.05 -21.31 22.62
CA THR A 254 -4.19 -20.21 23.10
C THR A 254 -3.02 -19.90 22.17
N ASP A 255 -2.75 -20.76 21.19
CA ASP A 255 -1.63 -20.69 20.25
C ASP A 255 -2.02 -20.21 18.84
N LYS A 256 -3.31 -19.93 18.60
CA LYS A 256 -3.83 -19.48 17.31
C LYS A 256 -4.99 -18.52 17.49
N PRO A 257 -5.08 -17.46 16.67
CA PRO A 257 -6.31 -16.68 16.60
C PRO A 257 -7.46 -17.53 16.06
N THR A 258 -8.70 -17.17 16.42
CA THR A 258 -9.90 -17.93 16.03
C THR A 258 -10.83 -17.07 15.19
N ILE A 259 -11.34 -17.64 14.09
CA ILE A 259 -12.49 -17.11 13.36
C ILE A 259 -13.67 -18.05 13.56
N ILE A 260 -14.80 -17.48 13.96
CA ILE A 260 -16.08 -18.17 14.14
C ILE A 260 -16.98 -17.68 13.01
N LYS A 261 -17.26 -18.57 12.07
CA LYS A 261 -18.19 -18.34 10.97
C LYS A 261 -19.61 -18.49 11.48
N VAL A 262 -20.34 -17.38 11.57
CA VAL A 262 -21.70 -17.35 12.10
C VAL A 262 -22.65 -17.14 10.93
N HIS A 263 -23.42 -18.17 10.60
CA HIS A 263 -24.40 -18.10 9.51
C HIS A 263 -25.62 -17.32 9.95
N THR A 264 -25.85 -16.16 9.33
CA THR A 264 -26.97 -15.27 9.67
C THR A 264 -27.81 -14.95 8.43
N THR A 265 -28.98 -14.37 8.66
CA THR A 265 -29.80 -13.75 7.62
C THR A 265 -29.74 -12.24 7.77
N ILE A 266 -29.20 -11.54 6.77
CA ILE A 266 -29.21 -10.07 6.78
C ILE A 266 -30.64 -9.53 6.87
N GLY A 267 -30.91 -8.59 7.79
CA GLY A 267 -32.25 -8.04 8.01
C GLY A 267 -33.27 -9.04 8.54
N TYR A 268 -32.82 -10.07 9.29
CA TYR A 268 -33.67 -11.11 9.88
C TYR A 268 -34.99 -10.55 10.44
N GLY A 269 -36.12 -11.13 10.01
CA GLY A 269 -37.47 -10.73 10.36
C GLY A 269 -38.16 -9.83 9.32
N SER A 270 -37.41 -9.05 8.54
CA SER A 270 -37.94 -8.18 7.48
C SER A 270 -38.57 -8.99 6.33
N ALA A 271 -39.56 -8.43 5.64
CA ALA A 271 -40.04 -8.99 4.38
C ALA A 271 -38.97 -9.02 3.27
N LYS A 272 -37.90 -8.21 3.42
CA LYS A 272 -36.76 -8.08 2.51
C LYS A 272 -35.49 -8.79 3.02
N GLN A 273 -35.60 -9.59 4.09
CA GLN A 273 -34.47 -10.30 4.68
C GLN A 273 -33.73 -11.16 3.63
N GLY A 274 -32.42 -11.35 3.80
CA GLY A 274 -31.61 -12.14 2.87
C GLY A 274 -31.36 -11.46 1.51
N THR A 275 -31.58 -10.15 1.40
CA THR A 275 -31.35 -9.40 0.17
C THR A 275 -30.54 -8.14 0.41
N ALA A 276 -29.83 -7.64 -0.60
CA ALA A 276 -29.09 -6.37 -0.51
C ALA A 276 -29.99 -5.16 -0.19
N LYS A 277 -31.32 -5.27 -0.37
CA LYS A 277 -32.28 -4.18 -0.11
C LYS A 277 -32.35 -3.76 1.37
N VAL A 278 -31.92 -4.61 2.29
CA VAL A 278 -31.83 -4.29 3.73
C VAL A 278 -30.44 -3.85 4.16
N HIS A 279 -29.46 -3.80 3.25
CA HIS A 279 -28.08 -3.46 3.58
C HIS A 279 -27.97 -2.01 4.07
N GLY A 280 -28.34 -1.02 3.23
CA GLY A 280 -28.04 0.40 3.47
C GLY A 280 -29.22 1.36 3.41
N ALA A 281 -30.46 0.84 3.56
CA ALA A 281 -31.66 1.67 3.54
C ALA A 281 -32.60 1.33 4.71
N PRO A 282 -33.35 2.31 5.24
CA PRO A 282 -34.43 2.05 6.20
C PRO A 282 -35.45 1.03 5.68
N LEU A 283 -36.02 0.23 6.59
CA LEU A 283 -36.98 -0.82 6.22
C LEU A 283 -38.28 -0.25 5.62
N GLY A 284 -38.72 0.90 6.16
CA GLY A 284 -40.06 1.46 5.96
C GLY A 284 -40.98 1.13 7.13
N GLU A 285 -41.95 2.00 7.40
CA GLU A 285 -42.84 1.91 8.57
C GLU A 285 -43.64 0.60 8.62
N GLU A 286 -44.19 0.16 7.48
CA GLU A 286 -44.97 -1.07 7.39
C GLU A 286 -44.14 -2.32 7.72
N ASP A 287 -42.94 -2.43 7.13
CA ASP A 287 -42.05 -3.57 7.35
C ASP A 287 -41.51 -3.58 8.78
N LEU A 288 -41.15 -2.41 9.33
CA LEU A 288 -40.72 -2.28 10.71
C LEU A 288 -41.81 -2.68 11.72
N ALA A 289 -43.06 -2.26 11.49
CA ALA A 289 -44.21 -2.67 12.31
C ALA A 289 -44.44 -4.20 12.22
N SER A 290 -44.31 -4.77 11.02
CA SER A 290 -44.39 -6.22 10.80
C SER A 290 -43.28 -6.98 11.55
N VAL A 291 -42.03 -6.48 11.51
CA VAL A 291 -40.89 -7.02 12.26
C VAL A 291 -41.17 -7.01 13.76
N LYS A 292 -41.59 -5.89 14.34
CA LYS A 292 -41.93 -5.78 15.77
C LYS A 292 -42.99 -6.80 16.17
N LYS A 293 -44.05 -6.91 15.38
CA LYS A 293 -45.11 -7.90 15.61
C LYS A 293 -44.60 -9.35 15.57
N LYS A 294 -43.72 -9.69 14.62
CA LYS A 294 -43.11 -11.04 14.53
C LYS A 294 -42.28 -11.38 15.76
N PHE A 295 -41.62 -10.39 16.36
CA PHE A 295 -40.81 -10.54 17.57
C PHE A 295 -41.62 -10.36 18.87
N GLY A 296 -42.94 -10.24 18.79
CA GLY A 296 -43.79 -10.07 19.98
C GLY A 296 -43.68 -8.71 20.66
N LEU A 297 -43.14 -7.70 19.96
CA LEU A 297 -43.03 -6.32 20.42
C LEU A 297 -44.17 -5.46 19.84
N ASP A 298 -44.49 -4.37 20.53
CA ASP A 298 -45.58 -3.46 20.14
C ASP A 298 -45.22 -2.70 18.85
N PRO A 299 -45.96 -2.87 17.73
CA PRO A 299 -45.63 -2.23 16.46
C PRO A 299 -45.72 -0.70 16.51
N GLU A 300 -46.49 -0.12 17.44
CA GLU A 300 -46.71 1.33 17.52
C GLU A 300 -45.66 2.04 18.38
N LYS A 301 -44.86 1.31 19.15
CA LYS A 301 -43.86 1.88 20.06
C LYS A 301 -42.48 1.88 19.43
N PHE A 302 -41.77 2.99 19.62
CA PHE A 302 -40.40 3.18 19.13
C PHE A 302 -39.45 3.39 20.31
N PHE A 303 -38.25 2.84 20.22
CA PHE A 303 -37.21 2.93 21.25
C PHE A 303 -37.68 2.37 22.63
N GLU A 304 -38.62 1.43 22.63
CA GLU A 304 -39.05 0.75 23.85
C GLU A 304 -38.05 -0.34 24.24
N ILE A 305 -37.59 -0.31 25.49
CA ILE A 305 -36.74 -1.35 26.08
C ILE A 305 -37.53 -1.96 27.24
N PRO A 306 -37.95 -3.24 27.16
CA PRO A 306 -38.62 -3.93 28.26
C PRO A 306 -37.80 -3.92 29.55
N ASN A 307 -38.47 -3.87 30.71
CA ASN A 307 -37.80 -3.81 32.01
C ASN A 307 -36.95 -5.07 32.28
N GLU A 308 -37.39 -6.21 31.76
CA GLU A 308 -36.71 -7.50 31.79
C GLU A 308 -35.34 -7.40 31.11
N VAL A 309 -35.27 -6.76 29.93
CA VAL A 309 -34.01 -6.54 29.19
C VAL A 309 -33.08 -5.60 29.96
N ARG A 310 -33.63 -4.53 30.55
CA ARG A 310 -32.85 -3.62 31.41
C ARG A 310 -32.25 -4.34 32.62
N SER A 311 -33.05 -5.19 33.26
CA SER A 311 -32.59 -6.00 34.40
C SER A 311 -31.49 -6.97 33.99
N PHE A 312 -31.63 -7.59 32.81
CA PHE A 312 -30.64 -8.55 32.32
C PHE A 312 -29.25 -7.93 32.12
N TYR A 313 -29.19 -6.76 31.47
CA TYR A 313 -27.90 -6.08 31.27
C TYR A 313 -27.30 -5.51 32.55
N LYS A 314 -28.12 -5.25 33.58
CA LYS A 314 -27.62 -4.83 34.90
C LYS A 314 -26.73 -5.90 35.54
N ASP A 315 -27.05 -7.18 35.34
CA ASP A 315 -26.26 -8.29 35.86
C ASP A 315 -24.91 -8.40 35.12
N ALA A 316 -24.90 -8.21 33.79
CA ALA A 316 -23.67 -8.14 33.00
C ALA A 316 -22.75 -6.99 33.44
N LEU A 317 -23.33 -5.80 33.72
CA LEU A 317 -22.59 -4.65 34.25
C LEU A 317 -21.99 -4.95 35.63
N ALA A 318 -22.75 -5.60 36.52
CA ALA A 318 -22.27 -5.97 37.85
C ALA A 318 -21.07 -6.94 37.80
N ARG A 319 -21.10 -7.92 36.88
CA ARG A 319 -19.97 -8.83 36.63
C ARG A 319 -18.72 -8.07 36.19
N GLY A 320 -18.88 -7.10 35.30
CA GLY A 320 -17.82 -6.23 34.82
C GLY A 320 -17.16 -5.38 35.92
N GLN A 321 -17.98 -4.76 36.76
CA GLN A 321 -17.52 -3.97 37.91
C GLN A 321 -16.76 -4.83 38.92
N GLN A 322 -17.24 -6.04 39.18
CA GLN A 322 -16.58 -6.98 40.08
C GLN A 322 -15.22 -7.43 39.51
N ALA A 323 -15.14 -7.77 38.22
CA ALA A 323 -13.89 -8.14 37.55
C ALA A 323 -12.86 -6.99 37.56
N ASN A 324 -13.29 -5.75 37.33
CA ASN A 324 -12.41 -4.58 37.44
C ASN A 324 -11.92 -4.41 38.89
N LYS A 325 -12.78 -4.56 39.90
CA LYS A 325 -12.39 -4.43 41.31
C LYS A 325 -11.37 -5.51 41.72
N GLU A 326 -11.54 -6.74 41.25
CA GLU A 326 -10.59 -7.82 41.46
C GLU A 326 -9.24 -7.53 40.80
N TRP A 327 -9.26 -6.99 39.57
CA TRP A 327 -8.06 -6.55 38.87
C TRP A 327 -7.35 -5.41 39.61
N ASP A 328 -8.08 -4.41 40.12
CA ASP A 328 -7.50 -3.30 40.88
C ASP A 328 -6.81 -3.81 42.16
N ALA A 329 -7.41 -4.81 42.84
CA ALA A 329 -6.81 -5.46 44.00
C ALA A 329 -5.53 -6.23 43.61
N LEU A 330 -5.57 -7.00 42.51
CA LEU A 330 -4.39 -7.70 41.99
C LEU A 330 -3.27 -6.73 41.60
N PHE A 331 -3.61 -5.61 40.94
CA PHE A 331 -2.68 -4.57 40.53
C PHE A 331 -2.03 -3.89 41.74
N ALA A 332 -2.79 -3.66 42.82
CA ALA A 332 -2.25 -3.13 44.07
C ALA A 332 -1.29 -4.11 44.77
N GLU A 333 -1.60 -5.42 44.79
CA GLU A 333 -0.67 -6.44 45.31
C GLU A 333 0.57 -6.58 44.43
N TYR A 334 0.42 -6.51 43.10
CA TYR A 334 1.53 -6.46 42.15
C TYR A 334 2.46 -5.28 42.45
N GLY A 335 1.91 -4.12 42.82
CA GLY A 335 2.70 -2.96 43.22
C GLY A 335 3.55 -3.13 44.47
N LYS A 336 3.19 -4.05 45.36
CA LYS A 336 4.02 -4.40 46.53
C LYS A 336 5.14 -5.36 46.15
N ALA A 337 4.85 -6.32 45.27
CA ALA A 337 5.82 -7.34 44.84
C ALA A 337 6.81 -6.83 43.78
N PHE A 338 6.35 -5.98 42.86
CA PHE A 338 7.09 -5.45 41.70
C PHE A 338 6.97 -3.92 41.62
N PRO A 339 7.52 -3.17 42.60
CA PRO A 339 7.28 -1.73 42.74
C PRO A 339 7.80 -0.91 41.55
N ARG A 340 8.87 -1.36 40.88
CA ARG A 340 9.45 -0.66 39.72
C ARG A 340 8.52 -0.77 38.51
N GLU A 341 8.13 -1.98 38.14
CA GLU A 341 7.23 -2.25 37.02
C GLU A 341 5.84 -1.64 37.25
N HIS A 342 5.33 -1.68 38.48
CA HIS A 342 4.07 -1.04 38.83
C HIS A 342 4.13 0.49 38.69
N ALA A 343 5.20 1.13 39.17
CA ALA A 343 5.40 2.57 38.98
C ALA A 343 5.50 2.94 37.49
N GLU A 344 6.12 2.08 36.69
CA GLU A 344 6.20 2.23 35.24
C GLU A 344 4.82 2.11 34.57
N LEU A 345 4.02 1.11 34.94
CA LEU A 345 2.65 0.95 34.45
C LEU A 345 1.77 2.17 34.81
N ILE A 346 1.88 2.69 36.04
CA ILE A 346 1.19 3.92 36.45
C ILE A 346 1.64 5.12 35.61
N ARG A 347 2.94 5.25 35.33
CA ARG A 347 3.49 6.32 34.49
C ARG A 347 2.94 6.22 33.06
N ARG A 348 2.96 5.02 32.46
CA ARG A 348 2.46 4.75 31.11
C ARG A 348 0.95 5.01 31.01
N ALA A 349 0.17 4.63 32.02
CA ALA A 349 -1.27 4.91 32.08
C ALA A 349 -1.61 6.40 32.05
N LYS A 350 -0.69 7.28 32.48
CA LYS A 350 -0.84 8.73 32.41
C LYS A 350 -0.32 9.35 31.10
N GLY A 351 0.22 8.53 30.19
CA GLY A 351 0.89 9.03 28.98
C GLY A 351 2.16 9.85 29.26
N ALA A 352 2.77 9.67 30.44
CA ALA A 352 3.95 10.43 30.85
C ALA A 352 5.25 9.72 30.43
N LEU A 353 6.28 10.47 30.04
CA LEU A 353 7.65 9.95 29.88
C LEU A 353 8.41 9.97 31.22
N PRO A 354 9.50 9.20 31.40
CA PRO A 354 10.35 9.27 32.59
C PRO A 354 10.93 10.68 32.76
N HIS A 355 10.98 11.16 34.00
CA HIS A 355 11.54 12.49 34.33
C HIS A 355 13.02 12.62 33.92
N GLU A 356 13.74 11.51 33.92
CA GLU A 356 15.17 11.43 33.59
C GLU A 356 15.45 11.27 32.09
N LEU A 357 14.45 11.46 31.21
CA LEU A 357 14.57 11.24 29.77
C LEU A 357 15.83 11.89 29.15
N ASP A 358 16.13 13.14 29.53
CA ASP A 358 17.29 13.88 29.02
C ASP A 358 18.63 13.20 29.37
N SER A 359 18.67 12.46 30.47
CA SER A 359 19.87 11.73 30.89
C SER A 359 20.14 10.48 30.07
N PHE A 360 19.13 9.94 29.38
CA PHE A 360 19.25 8.74 28.56
C PHE A 360 19.87 9.02 27.19
N PHE A 361 19.86 10.27 26.73
CA PHE A 361 20.45 10.59 25.44
C PHE A 361 21.97 10.50 25.49
N PRO A 362 22.61 9.84 24.50
CA PRO A 362 24.06 9.86 24.36
C PRO A 362 24.54 11.30 24.19
N LYS A 363 25.61 11.65 24.91
CA LYS A 363 26.24 12.97 24.84
C LYS A 363 27.42 12.92 23.89
N TYR A 364 27.52 13.91 23.01
CA TYR A 364 28.60 14.07 22.05
C TYR A 364 29.35 15.37 22.37
N GLN A 365 30.67 15.29 22.45
CA GLN A 365 31.54 16.42 22.79
C GLN A 365 32.31 16.91 21.55
N PRO A 366 32.65 18.21 21.49
CA PRO A 366 33.60 18.71 20.49
C PRO A 366 34.93 17.93 20.57
N GLY A 367 35.32 17.29 19.46
CA GLY A 367 36.52 16.44 19.39
C GLY A 367 36.24 14.94 19.33
N ASP A 368 34.99 14.50 19.58
CA ASP A 368 34.59 13.12 19.33
C ASP A 368 34.72 12.76 17.84
N LYS A 369 34.99 11.48 17.56
CA LYS A 369 35.06 10.96 16.19
C LYS A 369 33.74 11.23 15.47
N ALA A 370 33.81 11.84 14.29
CA ALA A 370 32.63 12.13 13.47
C ALA A 370 31.81 10.85 13.21
N LYS A 371 30.51 10.92 13.45
CA LYS A 371 29.54 9.83 13.21
C LYS A 371 28.42 10.34 12.31
N ALA A 372 27.87 9.46 11.48
CA ALA A 372 26.67 9.81 10.73
C ALA A 372 25.44 9.99 11.62
N THR A 373 24.54 10.90 11.25
CA THR A 373 23.30 11.14 12.00
C THR A 373 22.40 9.90 12.08
N ARG A 374 22.46 9.00 11.10
CA ARG A 374 21.80 7.69 11.17
C ARG A 374 22.41 6.76 12.24
N VAL A 375 23.72 6.87 12.48
CA VAL A 375 24.44 6.12 13.53
C VAL A 375 24.10 6.73 14.88
N THR A 376 24.19 8.05 15.04
CA THR A 376 23.82 8.72 16.29
C THR A 376 22.32 8.58 16.59
N SER A 377 21.45 8.55 15.58
CA SER A 377 20.04 8.19 15.74
C SER A 377 19.86 6.74 16.18
N GLY A 378 20.66 5.80 15.65
CA GLY A 378 20.71 4.43 16.14
C GLY A 378 21.17 4.33 17.59
N GLU A 379 22.18 5.11 17.99
CA GLU A 379 22.68 5.20 19.37
C GLU A 379 21.63 5.80 20.31
N VAL A 380 20.93 6.86 19.89
CA VAL A 380 19.79 7.43 20.62
C VAL A 380 18.68 6.39 20.79
N LEU A 381 18.29 5.70 19.72
CA LEU A 381 17.27 4.66 19.81
C LEU A 381 17.70 3.53 20.74
N ALA A 382 18.94 3.06 20.66
CA ALA A 382 19.47 2.02 21.54
C ALA A 382 19.41 2.46 23.02
N ALA A 383 19.85 3.68 23.32
CA ALA A 383 19.82 4.22 24.68
C ALA A 383 18.40 4.43 25.20
N LEU A 384 17.48 4.91 24.34
CA LEU A 384 16.07 5.07 24.72
C LEU A 384 15.37 3.73 24.92
N MET A 385 15.62 2.71 24.09
CA MET A 385 14.99 1.39 24.21
C MET A 385 15.36 0.66 25.51
N GLU A 386 16.51 0.96 26.12
CA GLU A 386 16.90 0.43 27.43
C GLU A 386 16.04 0.99 28.58
N HIS A 387 15.48 2.19 28.41
CA HIS A 387 14.79 2.93 29.47
C HIS A 387 13.32 3.25 29.18
N LEU A 388 12.87 3.04 27.94
CA LEU A 388 11.50 3.26 27.48
C LEU A 388 10.94 1.98 26.87
N PRO A 389 10.47 1.02 27.70
CA PRO A 389 9.90 -0.23 27.20
C PRO A 389 8.62 -0.03 26.37
N GLU A 390 7.99 1.15 26.44
CA GLU A 390 6.90 1.53 25.53
C GLU A 390 7.34 1.83 24.08
N ILE A 391 8.65 1.92 23.78
CA ILE A 391 9.13 2.03 22.40
C ILE A 391 9.07 0.65 21.74
N CYS A 392 8.07 0.46 20.87
CA CYS A 392 7.98 -0.70 19.98
C CYS A 392 8.51 -0.31 18.60
N ASN A 393 9.57 -0.98 18.12
CA ASN A 393 10.15 -0.71 16.82
C ASN A 393 9.47 -1.55 15.73
N PHE A 394 8.43 -1.01 15.09
CA PHE A 394 7.88 -1.58 13.86
C PHE A 394 8.54 -0.94 12.65
N LYS A 395 9.60 -1.57 12.11
CA LYS A 395 10.15 -1.20 10.80
C LYS A 395 9.35 -1.87 9.69
N ALA A 396 8.19 -1.32 9.35
CA ALA A 396 7.46 -1.68 8.14
C ALA A 396 6.75 -0.46 7.57
N GLY A 397 6.94 -0.18 6.27
CA GLY A 397 6.00 0.66 5.52
C GLY A 397 6.56 1.87 4.77
N GLY A 398 7.81 2.30 4.99
CA GLY A 398 8.32 3.52 4.34
C GLY A 398 8.53 3.44 2.80
N GLY A 399 8.42 2.27 2.17
CA GLY A 399 8.88 2.03 0.79
C GLY A 399 7.82 1.60 -0.23
N LEU A 400 6.59 1.32 0.18
CA LEU A 400 5.56 0.76 -0.69
C LEU A 400 4.70 1.91 -1.26
N GLY A 401 4.98 2.31 -2.50
CA GLY A 401 4.15 3.27 -3.25
C GLY A 401 4.96 4.29 -4.04
N VAL A 402 5.93 4.96 -3.40
CA VAL A 402 6.72 6.02 -4.06
C VAL A 402 7.58 5.45 -5.19
N GLY A 403 8.17 4.27 -5.00
CA GLY A 403 9.00 3.62 -6.03
C GLY A 403 8.21 3.25 -7.28
N GLY A 404 7.00 2.71 -7.12
CA GLY A 404 6.15 2.27 -8.24
C GLY A 404 5.65 3.43 -9.09
N LEU A 405 5.24 4.53 -8.46
CA LEU A 405 4.85 5.76 -9.16
C LEU A 405 6.04 6.35 -9.94
N GLY A 406 7.20 6.48 -9.30
CA GLY A 406 8.40 7.01 -9.97
C GLY A 406 8.89 6.15 -11.14
N LEU A 407 8.86 4.83 -11.01
CA LEU A 407 9.21 3.90 -12.10
C LEU A 407 8.23 3.99 -13.27
N SER A 408 6.92 4.03 -12.99
CA SER A 408 5.89 4.12 -14.02
C SER A 408 6.01 5.44 -14.80
N SER A 409 6.22 6.55 -14.09
CA SER A 409 6.48 7.86 -14.72
C SER A 409 7.75 7.87 -15.55
N TYR A 410 8.82 7.19 -15.11
CA TYR A 410 10.07 7.08 -15.87
C TYR A 410 9.88 6.29 -17.18
N VAL A 411 9.16 5.17 -17.13
CA VAL A 411 8.87 4.35 -18.32
C VAL A 411 8.02 5.14 -19.31
N LEU A 412 6.95 5.79 -18.84
CA LEU A 412 6.11 6.64 -19.67
C LEU A 412 6.92 7.75 -20.35
N ALA A 413 7.80 8.45 -19.59
CA ALA A 413 8.67 9.48 -20.15
C ALA A 413 9.62 8.93 -21.23
N ALA A 414 10.19 7.74 -21.03
CA ALA A 414 11.06 7.11 -22.02
C ALA A 414 10.32 6.68 -23.30
N GLU A 415 9.05 6.24 -23.17
CA GLU A 415 8.21 5.80 -24.29
C GLU A 415 7.72 6.96 -25.15
N VAL A 416 7.30 8.07 -24.53
CA VAL A 416 6.78 9.25 -25.27
C VAL A 416 7.88 10.17 -25.80
N THR A 417 9.15 9.90 -25.46
CA THR A 417 10.31 10.68 -25.94
C THR A 417 10.93 10.03 -27.17
N ALA A 418 11.18 10.84 -28.21
CA ALA A 418 11.85 10.41 -29.43
C ALA A 418 13.26 9.84 -29.16
N PRO A 419 13.74 8.87 -29.95
CA PRO A 419 15.03 8.19 -29.72
C PRO A 419 16.23 9.14 -29.54
N GLU A 420 16.27 10.24 -30.30
CA GLU A 420 17.34 11.24 -30.26
C GLU A 420 17.39 12.05 -28.94
N TRP A 421 16.27 12.14 -28.21
CA TRP A 421 16.17 12.88 -26.94
C TRP A 421 16.03 11.97 -25.73
N ARG A 422 15.78 10.67 -25.94
CA ARG A 422 15.48 9.71 -24.87
C ARG A 422 16.59 9.63 -23.83
N SER A 423 17.84 9.55 -24.28
CA SER A 423 19.00 9.55 -23.38
C SER A 423 19.04 10.80 -22.52
N LEU A 424 18.81 11.98 -23.09
CA LEU A 424 18.81 13.25 -22.36
C LEU A 424 17.71 13.30 -21.29
N VAL A 425 16.47 12.94 -21.64
CA VAL A 425 15.32 12.97 -20.71
C VAL A 425 15.51 11.95 -19.58
N CYS A 426 15.97 10.74 -19.90
CA CYS A 426 16.23 9.67 -18.93
C CYS A 426 17.37 10.04 -17.95
N VAL A 427 18.47 10.58 -18.47
CA VAL A 427 19.61 11.05 -17.67
C VAL A 427 19.21 12.25 -16.81
N GLY A 428 18.49 13.21 -17.38
CA GLY A 428 18.01 14.41 -16.70
C GLY A 428 17.14 14.07 -15.49
N THR A 429 16.22 13.11 -15.64
CA THR A 429 15.37 12.62 -14.55
C THR A 429 16.20 12.04 -13.40
N SER A 430 17.27 11.29 -13.72
CA SER A 430 18.16 10.68 -12.72
C SER A 430 18.97 11.74 -11.94
N SER A 431 19.34 12.86 -12.59
CA SER A 431 20.16 13.92 -11.97
C SER A 431 19.45 14.68 -10.84
N ILE A 432 18.11 14.69 -10.81
CA ILE A 432 17.30 15.35 -9.78
C ILE A 432 17.56 14.75 -8.40
N PHE A 433 17.87 13.45 -8.34
CA PHE A 433 18.19 12.77 -7.09
C PHE A 433 19.45 13.34 -6.43
N ALA A 434 20.53 13.52 -7.21
CA ALA A 434 21.77 14.11 -6.74
C ALA A 434 21.58 15.57 -6.29
N ILE A 435 20.82 16.36 -7.07
CA ILE A 435 20.45 17.74 -6.71
C ILE A 435 19.70 17.76 -5.38
N GLY A 436 18.75 16.86 -5.18
CA GLY A 436 18.01 16.70 -3.93
C GLY A 436 18.93 16.44 -2.73
N ILE A 437 19.90 15.53 -2.87
CA ILE A 437 20.87 15.24 -1.79
C ILE A 437 21.72 16.47 -1.49
N VAL A 438 22.19 17.21 -2.50
CA VAL A 438 22.97 18.44 -2.31
C VAL A 438 22.14 19.49 -1.55
N VAL A 439 20.90 19.74 -1.99
CA VAL A 439 20.00 20.73 -1.38
C VAL A 439 19.69 20.35 0.06
N VAL A 440 19.29 19.10 0.32
CA VAL A 440 18.94 18.64 1.67
C VAL A 440 20.16 18.65 2.60
N SER A 441 21.32 18.22 2.11
CA SER A 441 22.56 18.24 2.91
C SER A 441 23.02 19.67 3.20
N GLY A 442 22.85 20.59 2.24
CA GLY A 442 23.13 22.02 2.42
C GLY A 442 22.21 22.69 3.42
N LEU A 443 20.89 22.44 3.33
CA LEU A 443 19.92 22.91 4.31
C LEU A 443 20.22 22.35 5.70
N ALA A 444 20.55 21.07 5.79
CA ALA A 444 20.92 20.42 7.06
C ALA A 444 22.23 20.95 7.66
N ALA A 445 23.09 21.59 6.87
CA ALA A 445 24.33 22.22 7.33
C ALA A 445 24.12 23.62 7.95
N ILE A 446 22.94 24.22 7.79
CA ILE A 446 22.63 25.54 8.34
C ILE A 446 22.42 25.43 9.85
N PRO A 447 23.21 26.14 10.69
CA PRO A 447 23.04 26.10 12.14
C PRO A 447 21.63 26.52 12.56
N GLY A 448 21.00 25.72 13.43
CA GLY A 448 19.66 26.00 13.99
C GLY A 448 18.47 25.44 13.20
N ILE A 449 18.69 24.82 12.02
CA ILE A 449 17.61 24.11 11.32
C ILE A 449 17.29 22.80 12.04
N HIS A 450 16.10 22.76 12.65
CA HIS A 450 15.60 21.58 13.34
C HIS A 450 15.15 20.51 12.33
N TRP A 451 15.34 19.23 12.65
CA TRP A 451 14.99 18.11 11.75
C TRP A 451 13.53 18.13 11.29
N ARG A 452 12.61 18.62 12.14
CA ARG A 452 11.19 18.79 11.78
C ARG A 452 10.97 19.77 10.62
N VAL A 453 11.73 20.87 10.61
CA VAL A 453 11.70 21.86 9.53
C VAL A 453 12.29 21.24 8.27
N LEU A 454 13.41 20.53 8.39
CA LEU A 454 14.02 19.80 7.28
C LEU A 454 13.05 18.75 6.68
N SER A 455 12.39 17.95 7.53
CA SER A 455 11.38 16.97 7.11
C SER A 455 10.18 17.64 6.44
N PHE A 456 9.68 18.74 7.01
CA PHE A 456 8.57 19.50 6.43
C PHE A 456 8.95 20.13 5.08
N SER A 457 10.16 20.71 4.96
CA SER A 457 10.68 21.25 3.72
C SER A 457 10.85 20.17 2.66
N VAL A 458 11.45 19.03 2.99
CA VAL A 458 11.57 17.87 2.08
C VAL A 458 10.19 17.39 1.63
N TRP A 459 9.21 17.34 2.54
CA TRP A 459 7.85 16.94 2.23
C TRP A 459 7.17 17.95 1.28
N MET A 460 7.26 19.24 1.56
CA MET A 460 6.69 20.31 0.71
C MET A 460 7.33 20.34 -0.70
N LEU A 461 8.66 20.20 -0.79
CA LEU A 461 9.37 20.10 -2.06
C LEU A 461 8.97 18.84 -2.84
N SER A 462 8.80 17.70 -2.14
CA SER A 462 8.32 16.47 -2.76
C SER A 462 6.91 16.63 -3.32
N TRP A 463 5.99 17.29 -2.59
CA TRP A 463 4.64 17.57 -3.08
C TRP A 463 4.62 18.51 -4.29
N ALA A 464 5.48 19.52 -4.32
CA ALA A 464 5.61 20.43 -5.48
C ALA A 464 6.07 19.69 -6.75
N CYS A 465 6.80 18.58 -6.62
CA CYS A 465 7.20 17.72 -7.74
C CYS A 465 6.20 16.59 -8.05
N VAL A 466 5.50 16.08 -7.03
CA VAL A 466 4.51 14.99 -7.16
C VAL A 466 3.19 15.48 -7.73
N LEU A 467 2.73 16.70 -7.42
CA LEU A 467 1.50 17.26 -7.96
C LEU A 467 1.52 17.35 -9.51
N PRO A 468 2.57 17.90 -10.15
CA PRO A 468 2.68 17.87 -11.61
C PRO A 468 2.74 16.44 -12.18
N ALA A 469 3.44 15.51 -11.52
CA ALA A 469 3.52 14.12 -11.97
C ALA A 469 2.17 13.38 -11.85
N LEU A 470 1.42 13.60 -10.78
CA LEU A 470 0.07 13.07 -10.58
C LEU A 470 -0.92 13.65 -11.59
N LEU A 471 -0.77 14.92 -11.93
CA LEU A 471 -1.54 15.55 -12.99
C LEU A 471 -1.20 14.91 -14.34
N LEU A 472 0.08 14.72 -14.68
CA LEU A 472 0.49 14.05 -15.93
C LEU A 472 -0.03 12.60 -16.04
N THR A 473 -0.01 11.81 -14.95
CA THR A 473 -0.57 10.44 -14.94
C THR A 473 -2.08 10.39 -15.07
N ARG A 474 -2.79 11.50 -14.79
CA ARG A 474 -4.24 11.61 -14.98
C ARG A 474 -4.61 11.96 -16.42
N PHE A 475 -3.63 12.30 -17.26
CA PHE A 475 -3.86 12.80 -18.62
C PHE A 475 -3.26 11.94 -19.74
N LEU A 476 -2.30 11.04 -19.45
CA LEU A 476 -1.69 10.18 -20.47
C LEU A 476 -1.38 8.76 -19.95
N GLU A 477 -2.11 7.79 -20.50
CA GLU A 477 -1.70 6.39 -20.56
C GLU A 477 -0.79 6.17 -21.78
N SER A 478 0.08 5.16 -21.78
CA SER A 478 1.01 4.89 -22.88
C SER A 478 0.24 4.60 -24.19
N PRO A 479 0.40 5.41 -25.26
CA PRO A 479 -0.28 5.16 -26.53
C PRO A 479 0.11 3.81 -27.13
N VAL A 480 1.35 3.39 -26.92
CA VAL A 480 1.88 2.10 -27.41
C VAL A 480 1.25 0.93 -26.65
N TRP A 481 1.02 1.08 -25.34
CA TRP A 481 0.31 0.06 -24.56
C TRP A 481 -1.17 0.00 -24.94
N LEU A 482 -1.84 1.15 -25.11
CA LEU A 482 -3.23 1.22 -25.55
C LEU A 482 -3.41 0.54 -26.91
N GLU A 483 -2.52 0.81 -27.86
CA GLU A 483 -2.46 0.14 -29.16
C GLU A 483 -2.28 -1.38 -29.02
N ALA A 484 -1.35 -1.81 -28.16
CA ALA A 484 -1.13 -3.24 -27.89
C ALA A 484 -2.33 -3.94 -27.22
N GLN A 485 -3.22 -3.20 -26.56
CA GLN A 485 -4.48 -3.69 -25.99
C GLN A 485 -5.67 -3.59 -26.97
N GLY A 486 -5.45 -3.15 -28.22
CA GLY A 486 -6.51 -2.93 -29.21
C GLY A 486 -7.39 -1.70 -28.93
N ARG A 487 -6.95 -0.78 -28.06
CA ARG A 487 -7.66 0.44 -27.66
C ARG A 487 -7.23 1.63 -28.55
N HIS A 488 -7.34 1.45 -29.88
CA HIS A 488 -6.84 2.37 -30.90
C HIS A 488 -7.33 3.82 -30.71
N GLY A 489 -8.65 4.01 -30.50
CA GLY A 489 -9.22 5.35 -30.35
C GLY A 489 -8.71 6.12 -29.12
N GLU A 490 -8.35 5.42 -28.05
CA GLU A 490 -7.77 6.06 -26.86
C GLU A 490 -6.30 6.41 -27.07
N ALA A 491 -5.55 5.58 -27.81
CA ALA A 491 -4.17 5.86 -28.20
C ALA A 491 -4.10 7.10 -29.09
N GLU A 492 -4.98 7.19 -30.09
CA GLU A 492 -5.09 8.34 -30.99
C GLU A 492 -5.47 9.62 -30.22
N ALA A 493 -6.48 9.56 -29.34
CA ALA A 493 -6.87 10.70 -28.51
C ALA A 493 -5.72 11.20 -27.61
N GLY A 494 -4.90 10.29 -27.08
CA GLY A 494 -3.69 10.63 -26.32
C GLY A 494 -2.63 11.33 -27.18
N LEU A 495 -2.33 10.80 -28.37
CA LEU A 495 -1.37 11.38 -29.31
C LEU A 495 -1.83 12.74 -29.85
N ARG A 496 -3.14 12.90 -30.10
CA ARG A 496 -3.73 14.16 -30.54
C ARG A 496 -3.59 15.26 -29.49
N LYS A 497 -3.78 14.93 -28.21
CA LYS A 497 -3.50 15.85 -27.08
C LYS A 497 -2.03 16.28 -27.05
N ILE A 498 -1.09 15.34 -27.25
CA ILE A 498 0.34 15.65 -27.35
C ILE A 498 0.60 16.61 -28.53
N ALA A 499 -0.01 16.35 -29.68
CA ALA A 499 0.15 17.18 -30.87
C ALA A 499 -0.38 18.61 -30.67
N ILE A 500 -1.50 18.77 -29.94
CA ILE A 500 -2.04 20.08 -29.54
C ILE A 500 -1.04 20.83 -28.65
N VAL A 501 -0.54 20.19 -27.59
CA VAL A 501 0.42 20.81 -26.66
C VAL A 501 1.71 21.23 -27.36
N ASN A 502 2.15 20.46 -28.35
CA ASN A 502 3.36 20.73 -29.13
C ASN A 502 3.12 21.67 -30.32
N ASN A 503 1.91 22.19 -30.54
CA ASN A 503 1.53 22.98 -31.72
C ASN A 503 1.82 22.29 -33.07
N ARG A 504 1.66 20.96 -33.14
CA ARG A 504 1.87 20.14 -34.35
C ARG A 504 0.64 19.33 -34.76
N LEU A 505 -0.56 19.83 -34.44
CA LEU A 505 -1.82 19.14 -34.74
C LEU A 505 -2.00 18.88 -36.25
N ALA A 506 -1.71 19.88 -37.09
CA ALA A 506 -1.82 19.75 -38.54
C ALA A 506 -0.88 18.67 -39.12
N GLU A 507 0.31 18.52 -38.54
CA GLU A 507 1.29 17.51 -38.95
C GLU A 507 0.91 16.11 -38.46
N PHE A 508 0.27 16.02 -37.31
CA PHE A 508 -0.26 14.76 -36.80
C PHE A 508 -1.50 14.31 -37.61
N ASP A 509 -2.42 15.21 -37.91
CA ASP A 509 -3.61 14.91 -38.72
C ASP A 509 -3.25 14.58 -40.18
N SER A 510 -2.11 15.10 -40.70
CA SER A 510 -1.61 14.71 -42.03
C SER A 510 -0.88 13.35 -41.99
N PHE A 511 -0.15 13.06 -40.91
CA PHE A 511 0.43 11.73 -40.68
C PHE A 511 -0.65 10.65 -40.55
N LEU A 512 -1.70 10.89 -39.76
CA LEU A 512 -2.81 9.93 -39.60
C LEU A 512 -3.51 9.65 -40.92
N ARG A 513 -3.83 10.71 -41.70
CA ARG A 513 -4.41 10.54 -43.04
C ARG A 513 -3.51 9.72 -43.95
N LYS A 514 -2.22 10.02 -43.97
CA LYS A 514 -1.25 9.25 -44.77
C LYS A 514 -1.13 7.81 -44.31
N TRP A 515 -1.21 7.55 -43.02
CA TRP A 515 -1.17 6.21 -42.44
C TRP A 515 -2.42 5.40 -42.78
N ASP A 516 -3.60 6.01 -42.73
CA ASP A 516 -4.86 5.41 -43.18
C ASP A 516 -4.88 5.19 -44.71
N ASP A 517 -4.30 6.11 -45.47
CA ASP A 517 -4.12 5.99 -46.92
C ASP A 517 -3.13 4.87 -47.28
N GLU A 518 -2.04 4.68 -46.53
CA GLU A 518 -1.08 3.58 -46.71
C GLU A 518 -1.71 2.22 -46.34
N LEU A 519 -2.56 2.16 -45.31
CA LEU A 519 -3.33 0.96 -44.94
C LEU A 519 -4.42 0.62 -45.97
N THR A 520 -4.98 1.62 -46.66
CA THR A 520 -6.02 1.42 -47.68
C THR A 520 -5.46 1.23 -49.08
N ALA A 521 -4.29 1.78 -49.40
CA ALA A 521 -3.58 1.57 -50.68
C ALA A 521 -3.04 0.14 -50.83
N ASP A 522 -2.78 -0.57 -49.72
CA ASP A 522 -2.39 -1.98 -49.73
C ASP A 522 -3.56 -2.95 -50.03
N ALA A 523 -4.78 -2.45 -50.22
CA ALA A 523 -5.95 -3.25 -50.60
C ALA A 523 -5.95 -3.75 -52.07
N ASP A 524 -4.98 -3.31 -52.89
CA ASP A 524 -4.85 -3.69 -54.31
C ASP A 524 -3.88 -4.87 -54.58
N GLY A 525 -3.53 -5.64 -53.55
CA GLY A 525 -3.16 -7.05 -53.73
C GLY A 525 -1.79 -7.35 -54.36
N ASN A 526 -0.71 -6.70 -53.91
CA ASN A 526 0.63 -7.24 -54.17
C ASN A 526 1.67 -6.86 -53.11
N PHE A 527 1.60 -7.49 -51.94
CA PHE A 527 2.78 -7.80 -51.15
C PHE A 527 2.65 -9.18 -50.51
N SER A 528 3.38 -10.16 -51.05
CA SER A 528 3.69 -11.40 -50.37
C SER A 528 4.81 -11.12 -49.35
N ILE A 529 4.44 -10.70 -48.14
CA ILE A 529 5.16 -11.16 -46.95
C ILE A 529 4.50 -12.48 -46.59
N GLU A 530 5.31 -13.53 -46.42
CA GLU A 530 4.86 -14.88 -46.06
C GLU A 530 3.73 -14.81 -45.03
N GLU A 531 2.58 -15.39 -45.38
CA GLU A 531 1.39 -15.55 -44.54
C GLU A 531 1.68 -16.49 -43.35
N GLY A 532 2.54 -16.02 -42.45
CA GLY A 532 2.68 -16.50 -41.09
C GLY A 532 2.32 -15.35 -40.14
N GLU A 533 1.13 -15.46 -39.52
CA GLU A 533 0.78 -14.81 -38.25
C GLU A 533 0.30 -13.34 -38.25
N ARG A 534 -0.72 -13.00 -39.06
CA ARG A 534 -1.61 -11.84 -38.78
C ARG A 534 -3.11 -12.16 -38.84
N GLY A 535 -3.49 -13.37 -38.40
CA GLY A 535 -4.88 -13.83 -38.35
C GLY A 535 -5.23 -14.65 -37.10
N GLY A 536 -4.45 -14.52 -36.03
CA GLY A 536 -4.78 -15.00 -34.68
C GLY A 536 -4.80 -13.82 -33.72
N PRO A 537 -5.27 -13.98 -32.47
CA PRO A 537 -5.02 -12.97 -31.44
C PRO A 537 -3.54 -12.59 -31.50
N SER A 538 -3.24 -11.28 -31.50
CA SER A 538 -1.89 -10.77 -31.17
C SER A 538 -1.40 -11.58 -29.97
N PRO A 539 -0.14 -12.07 -29.92
CA PRO A 539 0.35 -12.85 -28.79
C PRO A 539 0.46 -11.95 -27.55
N VAL A 540 -0.68 -11.69 -26.91
CA VAL A 540 -0.85 -11.14 -25.57
C VAL A 540 -0.74 -12.29 -24.53
N ASP A 541 -0.44 -13.51 -24.97
CA ASP A 541 -0.79 -14.73 -24.24
C ASP A 541 0.11 -15.12 -23.06
N GLU A 542 1.17 -14.38 -22.73
CA GLU A 542 1.87 -14.62 -21.46
C GLU A 542 2.28 -13.32 -20.79
N GLY A 543 1.71 -13.06 -19.60
CA GLY A 543 2.33 -12.13 -18.66
C GLY A 543 3.76 -12.57 -18.32
N LEU A 544 4.58 -11.67 -17.77
CA LEU A 544 5.99 -11.94 -17.43
C LEU A 544 6.19 -13.27 -16.68
N TRP A 545 5.23 -13.65 -15.83
CA TRP A 545 5.24 -14.93 -15.10
C TRP A 545 5.20 -16.16 -16.01
N GLY A 546 4.46 -16.13 -17.13
CA GLY A 546 4.48 -17.22 -18.12
C GLY A 546 5.88 -17.43 -18.70
N TYR A 547 6.56 -16.34 -19.04
CA TYR A 547 7.95 -16.39 -19.52
C TYR A 547 8.95 -16.85 -18.46
N LEU A 548 8.76 -16.46 -17.19
CA LEU A 548 9.67 -16.80 -16.10
C LEU A 548 9.48 -18.22 -15.57
N LEU A 549 8.27 -18.78 -15.61
CA LEU A 549 7.95 -20.11 -15.08
C LEU A 549 8.18 -21.27 -16.07
N ARG A 550 8.58 -20.97 -17.31
CA ARG A 550 8.94 -22.00 -18.30
C ARG A 550 10.21 -22.75 -17.90
N SER A 551 10.17 -24.08 -18.06
CA SER A 551 11.24 -25.00 -17.64
C SER A 551 12.51 -24.98 -18.52
N ARG A 552 12.45 -24.39 -19.72
CA ARG A 552 13.60 -24.19 -20.59
C ARG A 552 13.97 -22.71 -20.63
N LEU A 553 15.24 -22.41 -20.36
CA LEU A 553 15.82 -21.06 -20.40
C LEU A 553 15.54 -20.40 -21.76
N ASN A 554 14.69 -19.36 -21.74
CA ASN A 554 14.43 -18.49 -22.89
C ASN A 554 15.28 -17.21 -22.79
N ILE A 555 15.38 -16.46 -23.91
CA ILE A 555 16.20 -15.25 -23.99
C ILE A 555 15.78 -14.17 -22.98
N ILE A 556 14.49 -14.10 -22.64
CA ILE A 556 13.94 -13.15 -21.67
C ILE A 556 14.42 -13.48 -20.26
N GLN A 557 14.38 -14.76 -19.86
CA GLN A 557 14.91 -15.24 -18.58
C GLN A 557 16.41 -14.96 -18.46
N GLU A 558 17.18 -15.15 -19.55
CA GLU A 558 18.61 -14.84 -19.60
C GLU A 558 18.89 -13.34 -19.39
N PHE A 559 18.21 -12.47 -20.16
CA PHE A 559 18.36 -11.02 -20.02
C PHE A 559 17.91 -10.54 -18.64
N MET A 560 16.81 -11.10 -18.13
CA MET A 560 16.29 -10.79 -16.80
C MET A 560 17.29 -11.14 -15.71
N ALA A 561 17.86 -12.35 -15.74
CA ALA A 561 18.81 -12.80 -14.74
C ALA A 561 20.06 -11.90 -14.70
N VAL A 562 20.60 -11.53 -15.85
CA VAL A 562 21.77 -10.64 -15.91
C VAL A 562 21.43 -9.23 -15.43
N MET A 563 20.29 -8.68 -15.85
CA MET A 563 19.86 -7.35 -15.39
C MET A 563 19.56 -7.33 -13.89
N VAL A 564 18.94 -8.36 -13.32
CA VAL A 564 18.73 -8.48 -11.87
C VAL A 564 20.06 -8.43 -11.11
N VAL A 565 21.09 -9.14 -11.58
CA VAL A 565 22.43 -9.09 -10.97
C VAL A 565 23.07 -7.71 -11.13
N ALA A 566 22.95 -7.08 -12.30
CA ALA A 566 23.48 -5.74 -12.54
C ALA A 566 22.80 -4.68 -11.65
N TRP A 567 21.47 -4.70 -11.53
CA TRP A 567 20.71 -3.81 -10.65
C TRP A 567 21.04 -4.05 -9.17
N PHE A 568 21.15 -5.30 -8.75
CA PHE A 568 21.56 -5.66 -7.40
C PHE A 568 22.97 -5.12 -7.09
N ALA A 569 23.95 -5.39 -7.96
CA ALA A 569 25.33 -4.94 -7.78
C ALA A 569 25.46 -3.41 -7.77
N SER A 570 24.85 -2.74 -8.75
CA SER A 570 24.80 -1.27 -8.85
C SER A 570 24.21 -0.66 -7.58
N SER A 571 23.07 -1.17 -7.09
CA SER A 571 22.43 -0.65 -5.89
C SER A 571 23.23 -0.95 -4.62
N LEU A 572 23.79 -2.16 -4.49
CA LEU A 572 24.59 -2.56 -3.34
C LEU A 572 25.82 -1.65 -3.19
N GLY A 573 26.53 -1.40 -4.30
CA GLY A 573 27.67 -0.50 -4.36
C GLY A 573 27.29 0.98 -4.19
N TYR A 574 26.21 1.44 -4.83
CA TYR A 574 25.72 2.82 -4.73
C TYR A 574 25.38 3.18 -3.29
N TYR A 575 24.48 2.41 -2.67
CA TYR A 575 24.09 2.63 -1.28
C TYR A 575 25.24 2.32 -0.35
N GLY A 576 26.09 1.33 -0.65
CA GLY A 576 27.26 0.97 0.17
C GLY A 576 28.19 2.16 0.32
N LEU A 577 28.62 2.73 -0.81
CA LEU A 577 29.49 3.89 -0.84
C LEU A 577 28.82 5.14 -0.27
N SER A 578 27.56 5.43 -0.63
CA SER A 578 26.83 6.62 -0.14
C SER A 578 26.54 6.58 1.35
N MET A 579 26.30 5.41 1.91
CA MET A 579 26.04 5.26 3.33
C MET A 579 27.33 5.17 4.15
N ASN A 580 28.42 4.68 3.57
CA ASN A 580 29.73 4.65 4.21
C ASN A 580 30.40 6.04 4.31
N VAL A 581 29.82 7.07 3.69
CA VAL A 581 30.31 8.46 3.72
C VAL A 581 30.55 8.98 5.14
N GLY A 582 29.73 8.55 6.11
CA GLY A 582 29.90 8.94 7.51
C GLY A 582 31.09 8.31 8.23
N ASN A 583 31.71 7.28 7.64
CA ASN A 583 32.94 6.67 8.15
C ASN A 583 34.19 7.30 7.51
N LEU A 584 34.03 8.11 6.47
CA LEU A 584 35.06 8.97 5.94
C LEU A 584 35.21 10.13 6.94
N GLY A 585 36.41 10.34 7.49
CA GLY A 585 36.68 11.45 8.41
C GLY A 585 36.27 12.83 7.83
N GLY A 586 36.08 13.83 8.69
CA GLY A 586 35.67 15.19 8.30
C GLY A 586 34.20 15.52 8.63
N ASN A 587 33.67 16.57 8.00
CA ASN A 587 32.29 17.04 8.22
C ASN A 587 31.32 16.22 7.36
N ILE A 588 30.32 15.58 7.98
CA ILE A 588 29.38 14.72 7.25
C ILE A 588 28.58 15.47 6.18
N TYR A 589 28.17 16.71 6.42
CA TYR A 589 27.39 17.48 5.44
C TYR A 589 28.24 17.77 4.21
N VAL A 590 29.51 18.15 4.42
CA VAL A 590 30.47 18.36 3.33
C VAL A 590 30.73 17.06 2.59
N ASN A 591 30.95 15.95 3.30
CA ASN A 591 31.19 14.65 2.70
C ASN A 591 29.96 14.15 1.91
N SER A 592 28.74 14.37 2.42
CA SER A 592 27.48 14.05 1.71
C SER A 592 27.27 14.94 0.49
N ILE A 593 27.58 16.24 0.58
CA ILE A 593 27.55 17.16 -0.56
C ILE A 593 28.56 16.72 -1.62
N LEU A 594 29.81 16.43 -1.24
CA LEU A 594 30.83 15.95 -2.18
C LEU A 594 30.45 14.61 -2.82
N ASN A 595 29.88 13.69 -2.04
CA ASN A 595 29.40 12.40 -2.54
C ASN A 595 28.26 12.56 -3.56
N ALA A 596 27.38 13.54 -3.37
CA ALA A 596 26.30 13.84 -4.32
C ALA A 596 26.77 14.67 -5.51
N LEU A 597 27.68 15.63 -5.30
CA LEU A 597 28.26 16.47 -6.36
C LEU A 597 29.02 15.64 -7.38
N VAL A 598 29.62 14.50 -6.98
CA VAL A 598 30.32 13.59 -7.92
C VAL A 598 29.35 12.90 -8.89
N GLU A 599 28.05 12.81 -8.56
CA GLU A 599 27.03 12.20 -9.41
C GLU A 599 26.68 13.09 -10.60
N ILE A 600 26.70 14.41 -10.44
CA ILE A 600 26.37 15.37 -11.51
C ILE A 600 27.31 15.22 -12.73
N PRO A 601 28.65 15.31 -12.60
CA PRO A 601 29.55 15.07 -13.72
C PRO A 601 29.55 13.61 -14.16
N SER A 602 29.26 12.66 -13.26
CA SER A 602 29.08 11.24 -13.60
C SER A 602 27.96 11.05 -14.62
N TYR A 603 26.79 11.65 -14.37
CA TYR A 603 25.67 11.61 -15.32
C TYR A 603 25.97 12.35 -16.63
N GLY A 604 26.72 13.46 -16.57
CA GLY A 604 27.17 14.16 -17.78
C GLY A 604 28.07 13.29 -18.66
N VAL A 605 29.06 12.62 -18.08
CA VAL A 605 29.94 11.70 -18.82
C VAL A 605 29.18 10.46 -19.29
N MET A 606 28.28 9.93 -18.45
CA MET A 606 27.39 8.83 -18.81
C MET A 606 26.63 9.13 -20.09
N TYR A 607 25.98 10.30 -20.20
CA TYR A 607 25.26 10.71 -21.41
C TYR A 607 26.11 10.61 -22.67
N PHE A 608 27.33 11.15 -22.64
CA PHE A 608 28.22 11.06 -23.81
C PHE A 608 28.69 9.64 -24.11
N MET A 609 28.86 8.77 -23.11
CA MET A 609 29.30 7.40 -23.33
C MET A 609 28.17 6.47 -23.81
N VAL A 610 26.94 6.63 -23.31
CA VAL A 610 25.81 5.78 -23.74
C VAL A 610 25.37 6.04 -25.18
N ASP A 611 25.63 7.24 -25.70
CA ASP A 611 25.32 7.64 -27.09
C ASP A 611 26.55 7.64 -28.00
N ASN A 612 27.71 7.17 -27.52
CA ASN A 612 28.91 7.03 -28.32
C ASN A 612 28.87 5.71 -29.11
N ALA A 613 29.14 5.78 -30.41
CA ALA A 613 29.11 4.64 -31.32
C ALA A 613 30.09 3.49 -30.99
N VAL A 614 31.14 3.76 -30.21
CA VAL A 614 32.15 2.78 -29.80
C VAL A 614 31.75 2.07 -28.51
N THR A 615 31.20 2.80 -27.54
CA THR A 615 30.87 2.24 -26.22
C THR A 615 29.41 1.78 -26.11
N GLY A 616 28.46 2.48 -26.73
CA GLY A 616 27.04 2.15 -26.65
C GLY A 616 26.54 2.00 -25.21
N ARG A 617 25.43 1.28 -25.01
CA ARG A 617 24.86 1.04 -23.67
C ARG A 617 25.58 -0.12 -22.99
N LYS A 618 25.91 -1.17 -23.76
CA LYS A 618 26.50 -2.40 -23.24
C LYS A 618 27.89 -2.16 -22.67
N LEU A 619 28.81 -1.63 -23.47
CA LEU A 619 30.21 -1.49 -23.05
C LEU A 619 30.33 -0.40 -21.98
N THR A 620 29.48 0.63 -22.02
CA THR A 620 29.42 1.66 -20.97
C THR A 620 29.05 1.05 -19.61
N LEU A 621 28.01 0.22 -19.53
CA LEU A 621 27.65 -0.46 -18.27
C LEU A 621 28.79 -1.34 -17.75
N VAL A 622 29.44 -2.09 -18.65
CA VAL A 622 30.58 -2.96 -18.30
C VAL A 622 31.75 -2.16 -17.74
N ILE A 623 32.16 -1.08 -18.42
CA ILE A 623 33.27 -0.22 -18.00
C ILE A 623 33.00 0.36 -16.61
N TYR A 624 31.79 0.88 -16.39
CA TYR A 624 31.43 1.50 -15.12
C TYR A 624 31.35 0.50 -13.96
N LEU A 625 30.75 -0.67 -14.17
CA LEU A 625 30.71 -1.72 -13.15
C LEU A 625 32.11 -2.23 -12.79
N LEU A 626 32.99 -2.44 -13.79
CA LEU A 626 34.37 -2.85 -13.53
C LEU A 626 35.15 -1.78 -12.76
N ALA A 627 35.08 -0.52 -13.22
CA ALA A 627 35.81 0.58 -12.58
C ALA A 627 35.33 0.81 -11.14
N ALA A 628 34.02 0.75 -10.89
CA ALA A 628 33.46 0.83 -9.54
C ALA A 628 33.88 -0.35 -8.66
N GLY A 629 33.83 -1.58 -9.19
CA GLY A 629 34.22 -2.79 -8.47
C GLY A 629 35.69 -2.78 -8.06
N VAL A 630 36.58 -2.40 -8.99
CA VAL A 630 38.02 -2.25 -8.72
C VAL A 630 38.26 -1.14 -7.71
N ALA A 631 37.61 0.02 -7.84
CA ALA A 631 37.76 1.11 -6.89
C ALA A 631 37.38 0.69 -5.46
N CYS A 632 36.27 -0.06 -5.31
CA CYS A 632 35.87 -0.63 -4.01
C CYS A 632 36.95 -1.58 -3.47
N MET A 633 37.40 -2.54 -4.26
CA MET A 633 38.40 -3.53 -3.79
C MET A 633 39.77 -2.92 -3.47
N VAL A 634 40.14 -1.83 -4.13
CA VAL A 634 41.43 -1.15 -3.94
C VAL A 634 41.41 -0.21 -2.73
N CYS A 635 40.26 0.43 -2.44
CA CYS A 635 40.11 1.42 -1.37
C CYS A 635 40.63 0.96 0.02
N PRO A 636 40.34 -0.28 0.50
CA PRO A 636 40.82 -0.79 1.80
C PRO A 636 42.33 -0.71 1.99
N PHE A 637 43.09 -0.88 0.92
CA PHE A 637 44.56 -0.91 0.94
C PHE A 637 45.18 0.49 1.03
N PHE A 638 44.39 1.55 1.15
CA PHE A 638 44.90 2.92 1.29
C PHE A 638 44.23 3.68 2.43
N THR A 639 43.57 2.96 3.34
CA THR A 639 42.83 3.53 4.49
C THR A 639 43.70 4.35 5.44
N TRP A 640 45.02 4.12 5.45
CA TRP A 640 45.99 4.93 6.22
C TRP A 640 46.27 6.30 5.59
N LEU A 641 45.87 6.54 4.33
CA LEU A 641 45.97 7.83 3.63
C LEU A 641 44.56 8.37 3.39
N HIS A 642 44.05 9.15 4.34
CA HIS A 642 42.66 9.63 4.34
C HIS A 642 42.22 10.24 3.00
N TRP A 643 42.97 11.21 2.46
CA TRP A 643 42.63 11.85 1.19
C TRP A 643 42.67 10.89 -0.01
N LEU A 644 43.62 9.95 -0.04
CA LEU A 644 43.71 8.97 -1.12
C LEU A 644 42.52 7.99 -1.08
N SER A 645 42.19 7.47 0.11
CA SER A 645 41.04 6.57 0.29
C SER A 645 39.71 7.27 -0.05
N LEU A 646 39.54 8.54 0.33
CA LEU A 646 38.38 9.35 -0.02
C LEU A 646 38.29 9.56 -1.54
N THR A 647 39.41 9.89 -2.19
CA THR A 647 39.44 10.04 -3.65
C THR A 647 39.09 8.74 -4.37
N ILE A 648 39.64 7.60 -3.93
CA ILE A 648 39.31 6.28 -4.52
C ILE A 648 37.82 5.95 -4.31
N ALA A 649 37.27 6.22 -3.13
CA ALA A 649 35.86 6.00 -2.83
C ALA A 649 34.95 6.90 -3.69
N LEU A 650 35.33 8.17 -3.91
CA LEU A 650 34.61 9.10 -4.78
C LEU A 650 34.70 8.69 -6.26
N ILE A 651 35.83 8.13 -6.71
CA ILE A 651 35.96 7.53 -8.04
C ILE A 651 35.02 6.32 -8.17
N GLY A 652 34.98 5.44 -7.17
CA GLY A 652 34.03 4.32 -7.14
C GLY A 652 32.59 4.81 -7.19
N LYS A 653 32.29 5.89 -6.45
CA LYS A 653 30.97 6.52 -6.41
C LYS A 653 30.58 7.11 -7.76
N PHE A 654 31.50 7.80 -8.43
CA PHE A 654 31.30 8.33 -9.78
C PHE A 654 30.87 7.22 -10.75
N PHE A 655 31.61 6.11 -10.78
CA PHE A 655 31.33 5.02 -11.72
C PHE A 655 30.07 4.24 -11.36
N ILE A 656 29.80 3.97 -10.08
CA ILE A 656 28.62 3.20 -9.69
C ILE A 656 27.33 3.99 -9.91
N SER A 657 27.35 5.32 -9.72
CA SER A 657 26.19 6.17 -10.01
C SER A 657 25.86 6.19 -11.50
N ALA A 658 26.87 6.24 -12.36
CA ALA A 658 26.67 6.11 -13.80
C ALA A 658 26.18 4.71 -14.18
N ALA A 659 26.80 3.64 -13.66
CA ALA A 659 26.35 2.27 -13.90
C ALA A 659 24.86 2.10 -13.55
N PHE A 660 24.44 2.66 -12.41
CA PHE A 660 23.05 2.58 -11.97
C PHE A 660 22.10 3.35 -12.89
N GLY A 661 22.50 4.53 -13.39
CA GLY A 661 21.75 5.26 -14.42
C GLY A 661 21.63 4.49 -15.74
N VAL A 662 22.70 3.83 -16.19
CA VAL A 662 22.67 2.99 -17.40
C VAL A 662 21.72 1.79 -17.22
N CYS A 663 21.64 1.20 -16.02
CA CYS A 663 20.70 0.10 -15.74
C CYS A 663 19.24 0.47 -16.05
N TYR A 664 18.83 1.73 -15.80
CA TYR A 664 17.47 2.19 -16.12
C TYR A 664 17.23 2.26 -17.63
N ILE A 665 18.15 2.87 -18.39
CA ILE A 665 18.04 3.00 -19.85
C ILE A 665 18.06 1.60 -20.48
N TYR A 666 19.07 0.81 -20.14
CA TYR A 666 19.29 -0.49 -20.73
C TYR A 666 18.19 -1.49 -20.35
N GLY A 667 17.68 -1.43 -19.11
CA GLY A 667 16.53 -2.21 -18.68
C GLY A 667 15.25 -1.86 -19.43
N ALA A 668 15.04 -0.61 -19.83
CA ALA A 668 13.87 -0.22 -20.64
C ALA A 668 13.99 -0.70 -22.10
N GLU A 669 15.21 -0.70 -22.66
CA GLU A 669 15.45 -1.06 -24.07
C GLU A 669 15.50 -2.57 -24.35
N LEU A 670 15.75 -3.41 -23.33
CA LEU A 670 15.93 -4.87 -23.51
C LEU A 670 14.64 -5.69 -23.56
N PHE A 671 13.53 -5.16 -23.02
CA PHE A 671 12.29 -5.94 -22.83
C PHE A 671 11.14 -5.40 -23.68
N PRO A 672 10.27 -6.28 -24.20
CA PRO A 672 9.17 -5.88 -25.06
C PRO A 672 8.13 -5.11 -24.27
N THR A 673 7.40 -4.22 -24.97
CA THR A 673 6.48 -3.27 -24.33
C THR A 673 5.47 -3.93 -23.40
N SER A 674 4.95 -5.11 -23.75
CA SER A 674 3.98 -5.87 -22.94
C SER A 674 4.46 -6.27 -21.55
N ILE A 675 5.78 -6.44 -21.34
CA ILE A 675 6.35 -6.87 -20.05
C ILE A 675 7.40 -5.92 -19.49
N ARG A 676 7.77 -4.85 -20.21
CA ARG A 676 8.84 -3.90 -19.85
C ARG A 676 8.68 -3.33 -18.45
N SER A 677 7.49 -2.85 -18.12
CA SER A 677 7.21 -2.27 -16.79
C SER A 677 7.38 -3.31 -15.68
N SER A 678 6.85 -4.52 -15.88
CA SER A 678 7.00 -5.63 -14.92
C SER A 678 8.47 -6.07 -14.77
N ALA A 679 9.21 -6.11 -15.89
CA ALA A 679 10.63 -6.46 -15.91
C ALA A 679 11.48 -5.45 -15.13
N LEU A 680 11.29 -4.16 -15.39
CA LEU A 680 11.92 -3.08 -14.63
C LEU A 680 11.51 -3.11 -13.16
N GLY A 681 10.26 -3.45 -12.85
CA GLY A 681 9.76 -3.65 -11.48
C GLY A 681 10.55 -4.72 -10.71
N ILE A 682 10.76 -5.89 -11.30
CA ILE A 682 11.55 -6.98 -10.69
C ILE A 682 13.02 -6.58 -10.53
N GLN A 683 13.60 -5.94 -11.54
CA GLN A 683 14.97 -5.43 -11.48
C GLN A 683 15.14 -4.39 -10.36
N SER A 684 14.16 -3.49 -10.23
CA SER A 684 14.14 -2.50 -9.15
C SER A 684 13.97 -3.16 -7.79
N LEU A 685 13.13 -4.19 -7.65
CA LEU A 685 12.99 -4.97 -6.42
C LEU A 685 14.34 -5.55 -5.98
N ALA A 686 15.11 -6.14 -6.90
CA ALA A 686 16.45 -6.64 -6.62
C ALA A 686 17.39 -5.53 -6.12
N ALA A 687 17.34 -4.35 -6.73
CA ALA A 687 18.06 -3.18 -6.23
C ALA A 687 17.58 -2.74 -4.84
N ARG A 688 16.29 -2.82 -4.52
CA ARG A 688 15.78 -2.48 -3.17
C ARG A 688 16.25 -3.47 -2.12
N ILE A 689 16.25 -4.77 -2.43
CA ILE A 689 16.84 -5.79 -1.54
C ILE A 689 18.32 -5.47 -1.28
N ALA A 690 19.09 -5.17 -2.32
CA ALA A 690 20.48 -4.73 -2.15
C ALA A 690 20.61 -3.48 -1.27
N GLY A 691 19.75 -2.48 -1.46
CA GLY A 691 19.70 -1.26 -0.64
C GLY A 691 19.36 -1.52 0.83
N ILE A 692 18.54 -2.53 1.13
CA ILE A 692 18.21 -2.96 2.50
C ILE A 692 19.38 -3.68 3.17
N ILE A 693 20.13 -4.48 2.41
CA ILE A 693 21.30 -5.23 2.90
C ILE A 693 22.51 -4.31 3.08
N SER A 694 22.67 -3.32 2.21
CA SER A 694 23.83 -2.43 2.14
C SER A 694 24.26 -1.80 3.49
N PRO A 695 23.36 -1.28 4.36
CA PRO A 695 23.73 -0.72 5.66
C PRO A 695 24.22 -1.77 6.67
N LEU A 696 23.92 -3.06 6.46
CA LEU A 696 24.30 -4.16 7.35
C LEU A 696 25.72 -4.68 7.07
N ILE A 697 26.31 -4.30 5.94
CA ILE A 697 27.63 -4.75 5.49
C ILE A 697 28.80 -4.02 6.18
N PRO A 698 28.80 -2.68 6.36
CA PRO A 698 29.91 -1.98 7.02
C PRO A 698 30.32 -2.51 8.41
N PRO A 699 29.38 -2.93 9.30
CA PRO A 699 29.74 -3.56 10.58
C PRO A 699 30.63 -4.80 10.46
N LEU A 700 30.59 -5.53 9.33
CA LEU A 700 31.42 -6.71 9.10
C LEU A 700 32.91 -6.39 9.00
N GLY A 701 33.27 -5.11 8.82
CA GLY A 701 34.65 -4.62 8.89
C GLY A 701 35.31 -4.87 10.24
N GLY A 702 34.53 -5.10 11.32
CA GLY A 702 35.06 -5.50 12.62
C GLY A 702 35.72 -6.88 12.63
N PHE A 703 35.35 -7.78 11.71
CA PHE A 703 35.99 -9.09 11.56
C PHE A 703 37.23 -9.02 10.68
N TRP A 704 37.11 -8.35 9.54
CA TRP A 704 38.21 -8.13 8.61
C TRP A 704 37.99 -6.80 7.90
N SER A 705 38.87 -5.82 8.15
CA SER A 705 38.68 -4.43 7.71
C SER A 705 38.35 -4.26 6.21
N PRO A 706 38.94 -5.01 5.27
CA PRO A 706 38.60 -4.93 3.84
C PRO A 706 37.26 -5.59 3.45
N LEU A 707 36.71 -6.48 4.28
CA LEU A 707 35.57 -7.32 3.92
C LEU A 707 34.36 -6.55 3.34
N PRO A 708 33.91 -5.42 3.93
CA PRO A 708 32.79 -4.65 3.38
C PRO A 708 33.00 -4.22 1.93
N ASP A 709 34.19 -3.70 1.62
CA ASP A 709 34.51 -3.18 0.30
C ASP A 709 34.65 -4.29 -0.76
N PHE A 710 35.10 -5.48 -0.35
CA PHE A 710 35.06 -6.68 -1.21
C PHE A 710 33.62 -7.13 -1.48
N ILE A 711 32.74 -7.09 -0.48
CA ILE A 711 31.31 -7.42 -0.65
C ILE A 711 30.62 -6.42 -1.59
N PHE A 712 31.04 -5.15 -1.58
CA PHE A 712 30.54 -4.16 -2.56
C PHE A 712 31.15 -4.34 -3.95
N GLY A 713 32.44 -4.66 -4.05
CA GLY A 713 33.17 -4.70 -5.32
C GLY A 713 32.98 -5.96 -6.16
N ILE A 714 32.99 -7.15 -5.53
CA ILE A 714 32.91 -8.44 -6.26
C ILE A 714 31.64 -8.56 -7.10
N PRO A 715 30.42 -8.25 -6.58
CA PRO A 715 29.20 -8.32 -7.38
C PRO A 715 29.23 -7.43 -8.62
N CYS A 716 29.89 -6.26 -8.54
CA CYS A 716 30.02 -5.36 -9.69
C CYS A 716 30.87 -5.99 -10.81
N ILE A 717 31.99 -6.64 -10.45
CA ILE A 717 32.86 -7.32 -11.42
C ILE A 717 32.14 -8.51 -12.06
N VAL A 718 31.40 -9.29 -11.26
CA VAL A 718 30.59 -10.41 -11.76
C VAL A 718 29.51 -9.90 -12.71
N ALA A 719 28.77 -8.85 -12.33
CA ALA A 719 27.74 -8.24 -13.15
C ALA A 719 28.30 -7.73 -14.49
N ALA A 720 29.50 -7.14 -14.49
CA ALA A 720 30.15 -6.69 -15.71
C ALA A 720 30.51 -7.86 -16.65
N GLY A 721 31.06 -8.96 -16.11
CA GLY A 721 31.36 -10.16 -16.90
C GLY A 721 30.12 -10.79 -17.52
N LEU A 722 29.02 -10.89 -16.76
CA LEU A 722 27.74 -11.41 -17.25
C LEU A 722 27.14 -10.49 -18.33
N THR A 723 27.16 -9.17 -18.10
CA THR A 723 26.68 -8.16 -19.07
C THR A 723 27.43 -8.26 -20.39
N LEU A 724 28.76 -8.34 -20.34
CA LEU A 724 29.61 -8.45 -21.52
C LEU A 724 29.29 -9.73 -22.33
N ARG A 725 29.04 -10.84 -21.64
CA ARG A 725 28.86 -12.16 -22.27
C ARG A 725 27.47 -12.39 -22.87
N PHE A 726 26.43 -11.87 -22.23
CA PHE A 726 25.05 -12.32 -22.48
C PHE A 726 24.12 -11.23 -23.02
N LEU A 727 24.35 -9.95 -22.71
CA LEU A 727 23.46 -8.87 -23.17
C LEU A 727 23.88 -8.31 -24.55
N PRO A 728 22.92 -7.91 -25.41
CA PRO A 728 23.17 -7.32 -26.73
C PRO A 728 23.26 -5.78 -26.68
N GLU A 729 23.89 -5.15 -27.67
CA GLU A 729 23.88 -3.68 -27.79
C GLU A 729 22.53 -3.15 -28.28
N THR A 730 22.07 -2.04 -27.69
CA THR A 730 20.76 -1.40 -27.97
C THR A 730 20.89 0.00 -28.59
N LEU A 731 22.10 0.58 -28.65
CA LEU A 731 22.65 1.46 -29.68
C LEU A 731 21.71 1.92 -30.82
N GLY A 732 20.87 2.95 -30.66
CA GLY A 732 20.08 3.50 -31.78
C GLY A 732 19.06 2.53 -32.39
N ARG A 733 18.63 1.51 -31.64
CA ARG A 733 17.60 0.55 -32.05
C ARG A 733 16.21 1.01 -31.58
N ASN A 734 15.18 0.60 -32.31
CA ASN A 734 13.80 0.77 -31.86
C ASN A 734 13.53 -0.12 -30.64
N LEU A 735 12.58 0.31 -29.81
CA LEU A 735 12.15 -0.48 -28.66
C LEU A 735 11.47 -1.77 -29.13
N PRO A 736 11.79 -2.94 -28.55
CA PRO A 736 11.17 -4.19 -28.95
C PRO A 736 9.67 -4.16 -28.62
N MET A 737 8.85 -4.59 -29.57
CA MET A 737 7.39 -4.68 -29.43
C MET A 737 6.97 -6.11 -29.07
N SER A 738 7.72 -7.11 -29.56
CA SER A 738 7.47 -8.55 -29.41
C SER A 738 8.69 -9.30 -28.88
N VAL A 739 8.51 -10.59 -28.54
CA VAL A 739 9.62 -11.48 -28.13
C VAL A 739 10.57 -11.78 -29.30
N GLU A 740 10.04 -11.81 -30.51
CA GLU A 740 10.78 -11.99 -31.76
C GLU A 740 11.76 -10.83 -31.98
N ASP A 741 11.36 -9.59 -31.68
CA ASP A 741 12.25 -8.42 -31.73
C ASP A 741 13.43 -8.59 -30.77
N VAL A 742 13.17 -9.10 -29.55
CA VAL A 742 14.21 -9.39 -28.55
C VAL A 742 15.18 -10.46 -29.05
N ARG A 743 14.70 -11.49 -29.78
CA ARG A 743 15.58 -12.46 -30.44
C ARG A 743 16.43 -11.79 -31.51
N GLY A 744 15.85 -10.89 -32.30
CA GLY A 744 16.55 -10.07 -33.30
C GLY A 744 17.70 -9.24 -32.72
N LEU A 745 17.55 -8.76 -31.47
CA LEU A 745 18.63 -8.04 -30.78
C LEU A 745 19.90 -8.89 -30.60
N ARG A 746 19.76 -10.20 -30.38
CA ARG A 746 20.87 -11.14 -30.16
C ARG A 746 21.61 -11.48 -31.45
N TYR A 747 20.89 -11.77 -32.53
CA TYR A 747 21.49 -12.27 -33.78
C TYR A 747 22.17 -11.18 -34.62
N SER A 748 21.69 -9.93 -34.53
CA SER A 748 22.33 -8.77 -35.17
C SER A 748 23.70 -8.39 -34.57
N SER A 749 24.13 -9.03 -33.47
CA SER A 749 25.45 -8.84 -32.87
C SER A 749 26.55 -9.77 -33.42
N VAL A 750 26.19 -10.71 -34.31
CA VAL A 750 27.10 -11.76 -34.83
C VAL A 750 27.52 -11.50 -36.30
N GLY A 751 26.93 -10.51 -36.98
CA GLY A 751 27.31 -10.11 -38.35
C GLY A 751 28.27 -8.93 -38.34
N GLY A 752 29.47 -9.12 -38.89
CA GLY A 752 30.40 -8.03 -39.17
C GLY A 752 29.81 -7.00 -40.13
N ALA A 753 30.28 -5.76 -39.98
CA ALA A 753 30.21 -4.63 -40.91
C ALA A 753 29.41 -4.88 -42.21
N ASP A 754 28.12 -4.52 -42.21
CA ASP A 754 27.40 -3.96 -43.37
C ASP A 754 25.94 -3.66 -42.97
N GLY A 755 25.74 -2.44 -42.47
CA GLY A 755 24.44 -1.79 -42.26
C GLY A 755 24.68 -0.29 -42.31
N PRO A 756 23.81 0.53 -42.93
CA PRO A 756 24.14 1.90 -43.29
C PRO A 756 24.45 2.70 -42.03
N ARG A 757 25.71 3.15 -41.92
CA ARG A 757 26.14 4.06 -40.86
C ARG A 757 25.43 5.41 -41.08
N PRO A 758 24.72 5.98 -40.10
CA PRO A 758 24.24 7.34 -40.23
C PRO A 758 25.47 8.26 -40.27
N GLY A 759 25.65 8.97 -41.39
CA GLY A 759 26.75 9.90 -41.57
C GLY A 759 26.72 11.00 -40.50
N HIS A 760 27.82 11.13 -39.77
CA HIS A 760 28.13 12.36 -39.03
C HIS A 760 28.47 13.46 -40.03
N GLY A 761 27.49 14.28 -40.37
CA GLY A 761 27.65 15.55 -41.07
C GLY A 761 27.00 16.67 -40.27
N ARG A 762 27.77 17.32 -39.38
CA ARG A 762 27.48 18.72 -39.02
C ARG A 762 27.80 19.55 -40.26
N THR A 763 26.82 19.77 -41.12
CA THR A 763 26.90 20.77 -42.19
C THR A 763 25.84 21.82 -41.95
N HIS A 764 26.29 23.01 -41.55
CA HIS A 764 25.58 24.24 -41.84
C HIS A 764 25.36 24.32 -43.36
N GLY A 765 24.14 24.04 -43.81
CA GLY A 765 23.75 24.12 -45.22
C GLY A 765 22.43 24.86 -45.30
N LYS A 766 22.49 26.08 -45.84
CA LYS A 766 21.34 26.90 -46.23
C LYS A 766 20.42 26.10 -47.15
N TYR A 767 19.13 26.07 -46.87
CA TYR A 767 18.13 25.72 -47.87
C TYR A 767 17.66 27.02 -48.53
N GLU A 768 18.13 27.26 -49.74
CA GLU A 768 17.54 28.20 -50.70
C GLU A 768 16.26 27.58 -51.26
N MET A 769 15.18 28.37 -51.30
CA MET A 769 13.92 28.01 -51.95
C MET A 769 14.07 28.10 -53.48
N PRO A 770 13.49 27.18 -54.26
CA PRO A 770 13.18 27.44 -55.66
C PRO A 770 11.97 28.36 -55.75
N LEU A 771 12.14 29.49 -56.45
CA LEU A 771 11.05 30.32 -56.95
C LEU A 771 10.37 29.57 -58.11
N GLU A 772 9.15 29.11 -57.91
CA GLU A 772 8.20 28.90 -59.00
C GLU A 772 7.07 29.92 -58.83
N GLU A 773 6.94 30.76 -59.86
CA GLU A 773 5.87 31.73 -60.04
C GLU A 773 4.53 31.00 -60.08
N PHE A 774 3.59 31.39 -59.21
CA PHE A 774 2.17 31.18 -59.47
C PHE A 774 1.40 32.48 -59.38
N ASP A 775 0.64 32.63 -60.46
CA ASP A 775 -0.17 33.73 -60.93
C ASP A 775 -1.16 34.25 -59.89
N THR A 776 -1.26 35.58 -59.83
CA THR A 776 -2.26 36.30 -59.05
C THR A 776 -3.53 36.47 -59.88
N ASP A 777 -4.55 35.62 -59.68
CA ASP A 777 -5.95 36.04 -59.89
C ASP A 777 -6.94 35.01 -59.33
N SER A 778 -7.57 35.34 -58.21
CA SER A 778 -9.04 35.33 -58.05
C SER A 778 -9.39 35.50 -56.56
N SER A 779 -10.08 36.61 -56.31
CA SER A 779 -10.85 36.91 -55.11
C SER A 779 -11.90 35.84 -54.84
N ASP A 780 -12.07 35.42 -53.58
CA ASP A 780 -13.38 35.33 -52.91
C ASP A 780 -13.23 34.98 -51.41
N GLY A 781 -13.93 35.73 -50.56
CA GLY A 781 -14.52 35.24 -49.30
C GLY A 781 -13.70 35.34 -47.99
N TYR A 782 -13.83 36.47 -47.28
CA TYR A 782 -13.74 36.52 -45.81
C TYR A 782 -14.91 35.72 -45.21
N ASP A 783 -14.66 34.65 -44.45
CA ASP A 783 -15.60 34.08 -43.45
C ASP A 783 -15.03 32.90 -42.60
N ASP A 784 -13.75 32.51 -42.72
CA ASP A 784 -13.24 31.28 -42.06
C ASP A 784 -12.68 31.44 -40.62
N GLU A 785 -12.32 32.65 -40.16
CA GLU A 785 -11.71 32.82 -38.82
C GLU A 785 -12.72 32.64 -37.67
N ASP A 786 -13.97 33.07 -37.85
CA ASP A 786 -15.02 32.92 -36.83
C ASP A 786 -15.49 31.46 -36.69
N GLU A 787 -15.40 30.66 -37.76
CA GLU A 787 -15.76 29.23 -37.74
C GLU A 787 -14.69 28.37 -37.06
N GLU A 788 -13.41 28.73 -37.20
CA GLU A 788 -12.30 28.05 -36.53
C GLU A 788 -12.28 28.38 -35.02
N GLU A 789 -12.59 29.62 -34.65
CA GLU A 789 -12.68 30.02 -33.24
C GLU A 789 -13.92 29.43 -32.55
N ALA A 790 -15.06 29.35 -33.25
CA ALA A 790 -16.26 28.65 -32.78
C ALA A 790 -16.02 27.14 -32.59
N ARG A 791 -15.33 26.47 -33.53
CA ARG A 791 -14.94 25.06 -33.37
C ARG A 791 -13.97 24.86 -32.21
N ARG A 792 -13.04 25.78 -31.98
CA ARG A 792 -12.16 25.77 -30.80
C ARG A 792 -12.94 25.91 -29.50
N ALA A 793 -13.91 26.82 -29.44
CA ALA A 793 -14.72 27.06 -28.26
C ALA A 793 -15.66 25.87 -27.95
N GLU A 794 -16.26 25.27 -28.98
CA GLU A 794 -17.11 24.08 -28.85
C GLU A 794 -16.30 22.85 -28.40
N THR A 795 -15.09 22.67 -28.95
CA THR A 795 -14.17 21.59 -28.55
C THR A 795 -13.66 21.76 -27.11
N LEU A 796 -13.42 23.00 -26.65
CA LEU A 796 -13.02 23.26 -25.26
C LEU A 796 -14.17 23.00 -24.27
N ARG A 797 -15.42 23.19 -24.70
CA ARG A 797 -16.63 22.93 -23.89
C ARG A 797 -16.83 21.43 -23.64
N ASP A 798 -16.63 20.61 -24.67
CA ASP A 798 -16.72 19.15 -24.57
C ASP A 798 -15.58 18.53 -23.74
N VAL A 799 -14.40 19.16 -23.73
CA VAL A 799 -13.21 18.62 -23.03
C VAL A 799 -13.17 19.01 -21.54
N PHE A 800 -13.67 20.19 -21.16
CA PHE A 800 -13.51 20.72 -19.78
C PHE A 800 -14.81 20.93 -19.01
N GLY A 801 -15.99 20.78 -19.63
CA GLY A 801 -17.28 20.78 -18.92
C GLY A 801 -17.70 22.11 -18.28
N THR A 802 -17.09 23.24 -18.65
CA THR A 802 -17.43 24.57 -18.12
C THR A 802 -17.57 25.61 -19.24
N GLU A 803 -18.61 26.45 -19.17
CA GLU A 803 -18.83 27.56 -20.11
C GLU A 803 -17.81 28.68 -19.91
N PHE A 804 -17.00 28.96 -20.93
CA PHE A 804 -16.23 30.19 -21.03
C PHE A 804 -16.97 31.14 -21.98
N ALA A 805 -17.35 32.33 -21.49
CA ALA A 805 -17.93 33.38 -22.33
C ALA A 805 -16.85 33.99 -23.24
N PRO A 806 -17.16 34.30 -24.52
CA PRO A 806 -16.21 34.96 -25.41
C PRO A 806 -15.86 36.34 -24.87
N ARG A 807 -14.57 36.69 -24.91
CA ARG A 807 -14.13 38.07 -24.62
C ARG A 807 -14.66 38.97 -25.73
N GLY A 808 -15.55 39.89 -25.38
CA GLY A 808 -15.84 41.04 -26.23
C GLY A 808 -14.60 41.91 -26.38
N ASN A 809 -14.39 42.45 -27.58
CA ASN A 809 -13.37 43.45 -27.87
C ASN A 809 -13.57 44.70 -27.01
N GLU A 810 -12.75 44.87 -25.97
CA GLU A 810 -12.20 46.14 -25.45
C GLU A 810 -10.89 45.88 -24.69
#